data_AF-A0A1C5MGL5-F1
#
_entry.id   AF-A0A1C5MGL5-F1
#
_cell.length_a   1.000
_cell.length_b   1.000
_cell.length_c   1.000
_cell.angle_alpha   90.00
_cell.angle_beta   90.00
_cell.angle_gamma   90.00
#
_symmetry.space_group_name_H-M   'P 1'
#
loop_
_entity.id
_entity.type
_entity.pdbx_description
1 polymer ?
#
loop_
_entity_poly.entity_id
_entity_poly.type
_entity_poly.pdbx_seq_one_letter_code
_entity_poly.pdbx_strand_id
1 'polypeptide(L)'
;MNELFEKSIQTLELPRVLEMLAGCAVTDEGRERALALRPMTDIEDVRRAQEETSAAVKLLILRGTPGFAGIRPVAASLQRADMGGSLNTRELLEVAAVLRAARTAGEYGAGEEKSPISHLFHALTPNRFLEDTITNSIVGEDELADSASPELASIRRHMRATESKVRDILQKLISSNQSKYLQEAIITIRSDRYVVPVKSEHKNAIPGLVHDVSSSGSTFFIEPMGVVKANNELRELLAKEKKEIERILAELSAQCATHKEDILEDYQLLVWLDAIFARAKLSLKLECTEPRLSDKYLRLRGARHPLLDQKKAVANDLELGERFDTLVITGPNTGGKTVTLKTLGLITLMAQCGLHIPAKDDSTVRVVSRVLADIGDEQSIAQSLSTFSSHMVNIVGILEEADDESLILFDELGAGTDPVEGAALAAAIIESARGLGAQVAATTHYAELKVYAMTTPGVENASCEFNVETLAPTYRLVLGIPGKSNAFAISRRLGLPEYIIEKAAARLDAENVRFEDVLTRLDQQRQEMERERTEARRLKLEMEQSASKAREYREKLEAERAKVVEKAQAEARAIIQEARDASDLAISELKELQKRRDLDWQQVNDSRAEARRLLNEAERGIGGPAQEVETPPPTRPAVAGDTVELVSMGTKATVLSVNKDGSLQLQAGILKISAKQDEVRVVEGESQSQKEARRIVARAEHTLRTAAVPSQVDLRGMMTDEAIAALERFLDTAMMGKLETVTIIHGKGTGAVRNAVRTYCRRSRYVKSFRPGRYGEGEDGVTVVELK
;
A
#
# COMPACT_ATOMS: atom_id res chain seq x y z
N MET A 1 -8.79 -15.66 -29.77
CA MET A 1 -9.35 -16.04 -28.45
C MET A 1 -10.44 -17.06 -28.73
N ASN A 2 -10.35 -18.24 -28.13
CA ASN A 2 -11.26 -19.35 -28.45
C ASN A 2 -12.55 -19.28 -27.62
N GLU A 3 -13.58 -20.00 -28.05
CA GLU A 3 -14.91 -20.01 -27.43
C GLU A 3 -14.85 -20.47 -25.96
N LEU A 4 -14.00 -21.46 -25.63
CA LEU A 4 -13.75 -21.93 -24.27
C LEU A 4 -13.15 -20.86 -23.34
N PHE A 5 -12.26 -20.01 -23.87
CA PHE A 5 -11.66 -18.93 -23.08
C PHE A 5 -12.66 -17.78 -22.86
N GLU A 6 -13.43 -17.37 -23.88
CA GLU A 6 -14.52 -16.39 -23.69
C GLU A 6 -15.61 -16.92 -22.73
N LYS A 7 -15.98 -18.20 -22.80
CA LYS A 7 -16.85 -18.85 -21.79
C LYS A 7 -16.26 -18.75 -20.39
N SER A 8 -14.96 -19.00 -20.23
CA SER A 8 -14.26 -18.92 -18.93
C SER A 8 -14.22 -17.48 -18.38
N ILE A 9 -14.05 -16.48 -19.25
CA ILE A 9 -14.13 -15.04 -18.91
C ILE A 9 -15.52 -14.68 -18.34
N GLN A 10 -16.60 -15.21 -18.93
CA GLN A 10 -17.98 -15.04 -18.41
C GLN A 10 -18.16 -15.74 -17.06
N THR A 11 -17.74 -17.01 -16.95
CA THR A 11 -17.83 -17.83 -15.73
C THR A 11 -17.10 -17.22 -14.54
N LEU A 12 -15.95 -16.58 -14.79
CA LEU A 12 -15.14 -15.86 -13.79
C LEU A 12 -15.63 -14.44 -13.52
N GLU A 13 -16.72 -14.00 -14.15
CA GLU A 13 -17.40 -12.71 -13.90
C GLU A 13 -16.57 -11.46 -14.21
N LEU A 14 -15.54 -11.56 -15.07
CA LEU A 14 -14.77 -10.40 -15.53
C LEU A 14 -15.66 -9.28 -16.12
N PRO A 15 -16.72 -9.55 -16.92
CA PRO A 15 -17.61 -8.49 -17.42
C PRO A 15 -18.20 -7.60 -16.32
N ARG A 16 -18.49 -8.15 -15.13
CA ARG A 16 -19.00 -7.37 -13.99
C ARG A 16 -17.95 -6.42 -13.41
N VAL A 17 -16.67 -6.79 -13.48
CA VAL A 17 -15.55 -5.88 -13.14
C VAL A 17 -15.39 -4.81 -14.22
N LEU A 18 -15.59 -5.15 -15.49
CA LEU A 18 -15.55 -4.19 -16.60
C LEU A 18 -16.73 -3.19 -16.57
N GLU A 19 -17.91 -3.60 -16.11
CA GLU A 19 -19.03 -2.69 -15.79
C GLU A 19 -18.64 -1.70 -14.68
N MET A 20 -17.96 -2.17 -13.63
CA MET A 20 -17.44 -1.31 -12.55
C MET A 20 -16.36 -0.34 -13.04
N LEU A 21 -15.53 -0.77 -14.00
CA LEU A 21 -14.53 0.06 -14.67
C LEU A 21 -15.18 1.13 -15.55
N ALA A 22 -16.17 0.75 -16.37
CA ALA A 22 -16.95 1.69 -17.19
C ALA A 22 -17.66 2.74 -16.33
N GLY A 23 -18.20 2.35 -15.17
CA GLY A 23 -18.75 3.27 -14.17
C GLY A 23 -17.73 4.26 -13.56
N CYS A 24 -16.44 4.14 -13.86
CA CYS A 24 -15.38 5.09 -13.47
C CYS A 24 -14.92 6.00 -14.63
N ALA A 25 -15.25 5.66 -15.88
CA ALA A 25 -14.98 6.47 -17.07
C ALA A 25 -15.99 7.63 -17.22
N VAL A 26 -15.51 8.77 -17.68
CA VAL A 26 -16.29 10.01 -17.84
C VAL A 26 -16.89 10.12 -19.25
N THR A 27 -16.09 9.76 -20.25
CA THR A 27 -16.45 9.77 -21.68
C THR A 27 -17.21 8.50 -22.07
N ASP A 28 -18.09 8.59 -23.06
CA ASP A 28 -18.85 7.43 -23.52
C ASP A 28 -17.96 6.42 -24.26
N GLU A 29 -17.02 6.87 -25.10
CA GLU A 29 -16.03 5.98 -25.73
C GLU A 29 -15.05 5.38 -24.72
N GLY A 30 -14.77 6.07 -23.60
CA GLY A 30 -14.01 5.53 -22.47
C GLY A 30 -14.76 4.39 -21.76
N ARG A 31 -16.08 4.48 -21.65
CA ARG A 31 -16.95 3.39 -21.14
C ARG A 31 -16.97 2.20 -22.10
N GLU A 32 -17.12 2.44 -23.39
CA GLU A 32 -17.08 1.40 -24.41
C GLU A 32 -15.75 0.65 -24.40
N ARG A 33 -14.62 1.37 -24.31
CA ARG A 33 -13.28 0.77 -24.17
C ARG A 33 -13.11 -0.02 -22.89
N ALA A 34 -13.68 0.44 -21.78
CA ALA A 34 -13.66 -0.31 -20.52
C ALA A 34 -14.43 -1.64 -20.63
N LEU A 35 -15.58 -1.66 -21.30
CA LEU A 35 -16.38 -2.89 -21.55
C LEU A 35 -15.75 -3.81 -22.60
N ALA A 36 -15.08 -3.23 -23.61
CA ALA A 36 -14.39 -3.96 -24.68
C ALA A 36 -13.01 -4.51 -24.26
N LEU A 37 -12.52 -4.17 -23.06
CA LEU A 37 -11.22 -4.59 -22.55
C LEU A 37 -11.10 -6.13 -22.54
N ARG A 38 -9.90 -6.64 -22.83
CA ARG A 38 -9.58 -8.07 -22.86
C ARG A 38 -8.23 -8.36 -22.21
N PRO A 39 -8.05 -9.55 -21.63
CA PRO A 39 -6.76 -9.97 -21.09
C PRO A 39 -5.68 -9.98 -22.18
N MET A 40 -4.58 -9.27 -21.96
CA MET A 40 -3.37 -9.32 -22.78
C MET A 40 -2.52 -10.54 -22.35
N THR A 41 -1.91 -11.22 -23.32
CA THR A 41 -1.09 -12.42 -23.09
C THR A 41 0.42 -12.14 -23.10
N ASP A 42 0.84 -10.98 -23.62
CA ASP A 42 2.24 -10.55 -23.59
C ASP A 42 2.56 -9.83 -22.26
N ILE A 43 3.67 -10.22 -21.62
CA ILE A 43 4.05 -9.72 -20.30
C ILE A 43 4.53 -8.26 -20.31
N GLU A 44 5.06 -7.76 -21.43
CA GLU A 44 5.51 -6.37 -21.58
C GLU A 44 4.31 -5.44 -21.82
N ASP A 45 3.33 -5.87 -22.61
CA ASP A 45 2.05 -5.15 -22.77
C ASP A 45 1.28 -5.06 -21.44
N VAL A 46 1.20 -6.16 -20.69
CA VAL A 46 0.61 -6.18 -19.34
C VAL A 46 1.39 -5.24 -18.41
N ARG A 47 2.73 -5.27 -18.43
CA ARG A 47 3.56 -4.38 -17.60
C ARG A 47 3.31 -2.91 -17.92
N ARG A 48 3.34 -2.52 -19.20
CA ARG A 48 3.05 -1.15 -19.63
C ARG A 48 1.68 -0.69 -19.12
N ALA A 49 0.65 -1.53 -19.22
CA ALA A 49 -0.69 -1.20 -18.75
C ALA A 49 -0.80 -1.09 -17.22
N GLN A 50 -0.05 -1.90 -16.45
CA GLN A 50 0.07 -1.75 -15.00
C GLN A 50 0.79 -0.45 -14.62
N GLU A 51 1.93 -0.16 -15.25
CA GLU A 51 2.71 1.06 -15.05
C GLU A 51 1.90 2.34 -15.37
N GLU A 52 1.10 2.33 -16.44
CA GLU A 52 0.13 3.38 -16.78
C GLU A 52 -0.92 3.59 -15.67
N THR A 53 -1.48 2.49 -15.14
CA THR A 53 -2.47 2.55 -14.05
C THR A 53 -1.84 3.10 -12.78
N SER A 54 -0.65 2.64 -12.40
CA SER A 54 0.10 3.16 -11.24
C SER A 54 0.45 4.64 -11.38
N ALA A 55 0.85 5.10 -12.56
CA ALA A 55 1.09 6.51 -12.83
C ALA A 55 -0.19 7.35 -12.65
N ALA A 56 -1.33 6.89 -13.17
CA ALA A 56 -2.61 7.57 -12.99
C ALA A 56 -3.12 7.53 -11.54
N VAL A 57 -2.90 6.43 -10.78
CA VAL A 57 -3.21 6.36 -9.34
C VAL A 57 -2.39 7.41 -8.58
N LYS A 58 -1.09 7.52 -8.86
CA LYS A 58 -0.21 8.54 -8.24
C LYS A 58 -0.69 9.96 -8.54
N LEU A 59 -1.06 10.26 -9.79
CA LEU A 59 -1.60 11.57 -10.16
C LEU A 59 -2.95 11.85 -9.49
N LEU A 60 -3.87 10.88 -9.43
CA LEU A 60 -5.15 11.03 -8.73
C LEU A 60 -4.97 11.38 -7.25
N ILE A 61 -4.03 10.74 -6.56
CA ILE A 61 -3.74 11.00 -5.13
C ILE A 61 -3.12 12.39 -4.94
N LEU A 62 -2.22 12.82 -5.84
CA LEU A 62 -1.49 14.08 -5.70
C LEU A 62 -2.26 15.32 -6.19
N ARG A 63 -3.05 15.18 -7.27
CA ARG A 63 -3.66 16.29 -8.02
C ARG A 63 -5.19 16.20 -8.13
N GLY A 64 -5.81 15.13 -7.66
CA GLY A 64 -7.25 14.88 -7.83
C GLY A 64 -7.59 14.41 -9.25
N THR A 65 -8.89 14.43 -9.60
CA THR A 65 -9.39 13.93 -10.89
C THR A 65 -9.23 14.98 -12.00
N PRO A 66 -8.65 14.63 -13.17
CA PRO A 66 -8.56 15.54 -14.33
C PRO A 66 -9.94 15.85 -14.95
N GLY A 67 -10.04 17.00 -15.60
CA GLY A 67 -11.29 17.56 -16.13
C GLY A 67 -11.75 17.00 -17.47
N PHE A 68 -12.21 15.74 -17.52
CA PHE A 68 -12.72 15.10 -18.74
C PHE A 68 -14.24 15.28 -18.98
N ALA A 69 -14.92 16.11 -18.17
CA ALA A 69 -16.37 16.26 -18.23
C ALA A 69 -16.84 17.09 -19.43
N GLY A 70 -17.91 16.64 -20.10
CA GLY A 70 -18.54 17.37 -21.22
C GLY A 70 -17.92 17.09 -22.60
N ILE A 71 -16.87 16.28 -22.67
CA ILE A 71 -16.32 15.77 -23.94
C ILE A 71 -17.39 14.92 -24.66
N ARG A 72 -17.52 15.10 -25.97
CA ARG A 72 -18.37 14.31 -26.87
C ARG A 72 -17.64 13.99 -28.18
N PRO A 73 -18.03 12.94 -28.92
CA PRO A 73 -17.49 12.66 -30.25
C PRO A 73 -17.78 13.78 -31.25
N VAL A 74 -16.73 14.48 -31.68
CA VAL A 74 -16.81 15.61 -32.64
C VAL A 74 -16.48 15.22 -34.09
N ALA A 75 -16.16 13.94 -34.36
CA ALA A 75 -15.64 13.50 -35.66
C ALA A 75 -16.60 13.74 -36.84
N ALA A 76 -17.88 13.41 -36.68
CA ALA A 76 -18.88 13.63 -37.73
C ALA A 76 -19.10 15.13 -38.01
N SER A 77 -19.04 15.97 -36.98
CA SER A 77 -19.15 17.43 -37.10
C SER A 77 -17.94 18.00 -37.84
N LEU A 78 -16.72 17.72 -37.37
CA LEU A 78 -15.49 18.21 -38.00
C LEU A 78 -15.34 17.73 -39.45
N GLN A 79 -15.71 16.49 -39.77
CA GLN A 79 -15.72 16.00 -41.15
C GLN A 79 -16.72 16.75 -42.04
N ARG A 80 -17.89 17.14 -41.51
CA ARG A 80 -18.86 17.96 -42.25
C ARG A 80 -18.36 19.39 -42.45
N ALA A 81 -17.69 19.97 -41.46
CA ALA A 81 -17.07 21.30 -41.55
C ALA A 81 -15.96 21.34 -42.62
N ASP A 82 -15.11 20.31 -42.65
CA ASP A 82 -14.06 20.09 -43.65
C ASP A 82 -14.58 19.95 -45.09
N MET A 83 -15.77 19.36 -45.26
CA MET A 83 -16.49 19.36 -46.55
C MET A 83 -17.20 20.69 -46.89
N GLY A 84 -16.96 21.75 -46.12
CA GLY A 84 -17.54 23.09 -46.33
C GLY A 84 -18.96 23.29 -45.76
N GLY A 85 -19.44 22.37 -44.91
CA GLY A 85 -20.71 22.53 -44.21
C GLY A 85 -20.60 23.43 -42.97
N SER A 86 -21.68 24.13 -42.62
CA SER A 86 -21.75 24.83 -41.32
C SER A 86 -22.07 23.85 -40.19
N LEU A 87 -21.45 24.10 -39.04
CA LEU A 87 -21.85 23.57 -37.75
C LEU A 87 -22.93 24.46 -37.13
N ASN A 88 -23.70 23.89 -36.21
CA ASN A 88 -24.58 24.66 -35.34
C ASN A 88 -23.85 25.07 -34.04
N THR A 89 -24.52 25.90 -33.25
CA THR A 89 -24.06 26.42 -31.96
C THR A 89 -23.64 25.33 -30.98
N ARG A 90 -24.44 24.28 -30.84
CA ARG A 90 -24.16 23.16 -29.94
C ARG A 90 -22.94 22.36 -30.39
N GLU A 91 -22.80 22.05 -31.67
CA GLU A 91 -21.65 21.31 -32.21
C GLU A 91 -20.34 22.09 -32.03
N LEU A 92 -20.38 23.42 -32.19
CA LEU A 92 -19.24 24.29 -31.89
C LEU A 92 -18.90 24.29 -30.39
N LEU A 93 -19.90 24.31 -29.50
CA LEU A 93 -19.67 24.16 -28.05
C LEU A 93 -19.11 22.78 -27.67
N GLU A 94 -19.51 21.72 -28.37
CA GLU A 94 -18.95 20.37 -28.20
C GLU A 94 -17.47 20.33 -28.64
N VAL A 95 -17.08 21.02 -29.73
CA VAL A 95 -15.67 21.23 -30.12
C VAL A 95 -14.91 22.07 -29.08
N ALA A 96 -15.49 23.16 -28.57
CA ALA A 96 -14.87 23.97 -27.53
C ALA A 96 -14.67 23.20 -26.20
N ALA A 97 -15.53 22.22 -25.89
CA ALA A 97 -15.36 21.34 -24.75
C ALA A 97 -14.14 20.40 -24.91
N VAL A 98 -13.89 19.87 -26.11
CA VAL A 98 -12.67 19.10 -26.42
C VAL A 98 -11.42 19.97 -26.25
N LEU A 99 -11.40 21.16 -26.85
CA LEU A 99 -10.25 22.09 -26.74
C LEU A 99 -9.95 22.48 -25.28
N ARG A 100 -10.99 22.75 -24.48
CA ARG A 100 -10.86 23.02 -23.04
C ARG A 100 -10.33 21.83 -22.27
N ALA A 101 -10.81 20.63 -22.58
CA ALA A 101 -10.35 19.40 -21.94
C ALA A 101 -8.88 19.12 -22.28
N ALA A 102 -8.47 19.30 -23.55
CA ALA A 102 -7.07 19.17 -23.98
C ALA A 102 -6.17 20.14 -23.22
N ARG A 103 -6.58 21.41 -23.10
CA ARG A 103 -5.83 22.43 -22.35
C ARG A 103 -5.71 22.09 -20.87
N THR A 104 -6.82 21.76 -20.21
CA THR A 104 -6.81 21.45 -18.77
C THR A 104 -6.11 20.14 -18.45
N ALA A 105 -6.15 19.14 -19.35
CA ALA A 105 -5.38 17.91 -19.24
C ALA A 105 -3.88 18.16 -19.45
N GLY A 106 -3.48 18.99 -20.43
CA GLY A 106 -2.09 19.40 -20.62
C GLY A 106 -1.54 20.15 -19.41
N GLU A 107 -2.28 21.13 -18.87
CA GLU A 107 -1.96 21.83 -17.62
C GLU A 107 -1.83 20.85 -16.42
N TYR A 108 -2.75 19.88 -16.31
CA TYR A 108 -2.72 18.83 -15.28
C TYR A 108 -1.50 17.90 -15.44
N GLY A 109 -1.05 17.63 -16.66
CA GLY A 109 0.08 16.75 -16.98
C GLY A 109 1.46 17.39 -16.92
N ALA A 110 1.56 18.73 -16.82
CA ALA A 110 2.79 19.52 -16.91
C ALA A 110 3.75 19.43 -15.70
N GLY A 111 3.89 18.25 -15.08
CA GLY A 111 4.88 18.00 -14.01
C GLY A 111 6.27 17.64 -14.54
N GLU A 112 7.32 17.97 -13.78
CA GLU A 112 8.72 17.63 -14.11
C GLU A 112 9.01 16.12 -14.03
N GLU A 113 8.21 15.37 -13.26
CA GLU A 113 8.41 13.93 -13.06
C GLU A 113 7.89 13.15 -14.28
N LYS A 114 8.81 12.56 -15.04
CA LYS A 114 8.48 11.69 -16.18
C LYS A 114 7.79 10.43 -15.70
N SER A 115 6.61 10.15 -16.26
CA SER A 115 5.82 8.95 -16.04
C SER A 115 5.51 8.24 -17.37
N PRO A 116 5.14 6.95 -17.35
CA PRO A 116 4.69 6.21 -18.52
C PRO A 116 3.63 6.96 -19.35
N ILE A 117 2.68 7.65 -18.71
CA ILE A 117 1.59 8.41 -19.35
C ILE A 117 1.94 9.87 -19.66
N SER A 118 3.11 10.37 -19.27
CA SER A 118 3.49 11.78 -19.52
C SER A 118 3.47 12.13 -21.00
N HIS A 119 3.83 11.18 -21.88
CA HIS A 119 3.82 11.41 -23.33
C HIS A 119 2.43 11.73 -23.88
N LEU A 120 1.37 11.12 -23.35
CA LEU A 120 -0.03 11.38 -23.75
C LEU A 120 -0.44 12.83 -23.45
N PHE A 121 0.01 13.37 -22.32
CA PHE A 121 -0.24 14.78 -21.97
C PHE A 121 0.59 15.77 -22.80
N HIS A 122 1.82 15.40 -23.18
CA HIS A 122 2.69 16.25 -24.01
C HIS A 122 2.31 16.23 -25.50
N ALA A 123 1.55 15.23 -25.94
CA ALA A 123 1.02 15.14 -27.30
C ALA A 123 -0.24 16.00 -27.51
N LEU A 124 -0.87 16.51 -26.45
CA LEU A 124 -2.04 17.39 -26.56
C LEU A 124 -1.65 18.75 -27.18
N THR A 125 -2.49 19.26 -28.08
CA THR A 125 -2.27 20.45 -28.91
C THR A 125 -3.32 21.56 -28.64
N PRO A 126 -3.44 22.05 -27.39
CA PRO A 126 -4.57 22.89 -26.98
C PRO A 126 -4.63 24.26 -27.70
N ASN A 127 -5.61 24.41 -28.59
CA ASN A 127 -5.89 25.68 -29.26
C ASN A 127 -6.79 26.60 -28.41
N ARG A 128 -6.18 27.28 -27.43
CA ARG A 128 -6.88 28.25 -26.57
C ARG A 128 -7.54 29.40 -27.34
N PHE A 129 -6.94 29.86 -28.44
CA PHE A 129 -7.52 30.95 -29.22
C PHE A 129 -8.87 30.55 -29.81
N LEU A 130 -8.98 29.32 -30.34
CA LEU A 130 -10.24 28.78 -30.84
C LEU A 130 -11.23 28.46 -29.70
N GLU A 131 -10.77 27.92 -28.56
CA GLU A 131 -11.60 27.73 -27.34
C GLU A 131 -12.27 29.05 -26.92
N ASP A 132 -11.46 30.10 -26.73
CA ASP A 132 -11.91 31.42 -26.29
C ASP A 132 -12.80 32.07 -27.38
N THR A 133 -12.48 31.93 -28.67
CA THR A 133 -13.27 32.51 -29.77
C THR A 133 -14.67 31.91 -29.86
N ILE A 134 -14.80 30.58 -29.76
CA ILE A 134 -16.10 29.91 -29.76
C ILE A 134 -16.87 30.25 -28.48
N THR A 135 -16.25 30.11 -27.31
CA THR A 135 -16.92 30.30 -26.00
C THR A 135 -17.40 31.74 -25.79
N ASN A 136 -16.68 32.74 -26.30
CA ASN A 136 -17.11 34.15 -26.22
C ASN A 136 -18.16 34.53 -27.28
N SER A 137 -18.31 33.73 -28.34
CA SER A 137 -19.29 33.96 -29.42
C SER A 137 -20.63 33.27 -29.15
N ILE A 138 -20.65 32.19 -28.36
CA ILE A 138 -21.83 31.34 -28.12
C ILE A 138 -22.10 31.27 -26.62
N VAL A 139 -23.23 31.83 -26.19
CA VAL A 139 -23.61 31.95 -24.77
C VAL A 139 -24.44 30.76 -24.29
N GLY A 140 -25.18 30.11 -25.21
CA GLY A 140 -25.99 28.92 -24.94
C GLY A 140 -26.25 28.10 -26.20
N GLU A 141 -26.91 26.95 -26.06
CA GLU A 141 -27.12 26.00 -27.19
C GLU A 141 -27.83 26.61 -28.40
N ASP A 142 -28.65 27.66 -28.22
CA ASP A 142 -29.37 28.36 -29.30
C ASP A 142 -29.04 29.88 -29.39
N GLU A 143 -28.08 30.39 -28.60
CA GLU A 143 -27.86 31.85 -28.45
C GLU A 143 -26.40 32.27 -28.69
N LEU A 144 -26.18 33.07 -29.75
CA LEU A 144 -24.93 33.82 -29.96
C LEU A 144 -24.90 35.11 -29.14
N ALA A 145 -23.71 35.47 -28.66
CA ALA A 145 -23.46 36.73 -27.97
C ALA A 145 -23.66 37.94 -28.89
N ASP A 146 -24.14 39.06 -28.36
CA ASP A 146 -24.15 40.35 -29.09
C ASP A 146 -22.74 40.70 -29.59
N SER A 147 -21.70 40.34 -28.85
CA SER A 147 -20.28 40.57 -29.17
C SER A 147 -19.68 39.61 -30.20
N ALA A 148 -20.41 38.60 -30.68
CA ALA A 148 -19.89 37.62 -31.65
C ALA A 148 -19.48 38.27 -32.98
N SER A 149 -20.13 39.37 -33.39
CA SER A 149 -19.58 40.28 -34.38
C SER A 149 -20.04 41.74 -34.17
N PRO A 150 -19.26 42.74 -34.61
CA PRO A 150 -19.70 44.15 -34.58
C PRO A 150 -20.96 44.41 -35.41
N GLU A 151 -21.17 43.63 -36.48
CA GLU A 151 -22.37 43.74 -37.33
C GLU A 151 -23.60 43.17 -36.63
N LEU A 152 -23.49 42.02 -35.96
CA LEU A 152 -24.56 41.43 -35.15
C LEU A 152 -24.96 42.36 -33.98
N ALA A 153 -23.98 42.92 -33.27
CA ALA A 153 -24.20 43.94 -32.24
C ALA A 153 -24.99 45.15 -32.78
N SER A 154 -24.62 45.61 -33.97
CA SER A 154 -25.29 46.72 -34.65
C SER A 154 -26.73 46.36 -35.05
N ILE A 155 -26.94 45.21 -35.68
CA ILE A 155 -28.27 44.73 -36.10
C ILE A 155 -29.19 44.61 -34.88
N ARG A 156 -28.77 43.91 -33.81
CA ARG A 156 -29.55 43.75 -32.58
C ARG A 156 -29.85 45.07 -31.88
N ARG A 157 -28.90 46.02 -31.89
CA ARG A 157 -29.15 47.39 -31.38
C ARG A 157 -30.22 48.13 -32.20
N HIS A 158 -30.19 48.00 -33.53
CA HIS A 158 -31.23 48.57 -34.40
C HIS A 158 -32.58 47.88 -34.19
N MET A 159 -32.62 46.56 -34.02
CA MET A 159 -33.83 45.81 -33.69
C MET A 159 -34.46 46.29 -32.39
N ARG A 160 -33.69 46.34 -31.28
CA ARG A 160 -34.17 46.85 -29.98
C ARG A 160 -34.70 48.28 -30.09
N ALA A 161 -34.03 49.14 -30.85
CA ALA A 161 -34.48 50.52 -31.08
C ALA A 161 -35.76 50.60 -31.93
N THR A 162 -35.92 49.79 -32.97
CA THR A 162 -37.10 49.78 -33.84
C THR A 162 -38.28 49.07 -33.18
N GLU A 163 -38.06 48.01 -32.39
CA GLU A 163 -39.06 47.38 -31.52
C GLU A 163 -39.58 48.37 -30.46
N SER A 164 -38.71 49.18 -29.84
CA SER A 164 -39.12 50.25 -28.92
C SER A 164 -40.03 51.27 -29.61
N LYS A 165 -39.68 51.72 -30.83
CA LYS A 165 -40.54 52.64 -31.62
C LYS A 165 -41.91 52.02 -31.91
N VAL A 166 -41.96 50.72 -32.27
CA VAL A 166 -43.23 50.00 -32.50
C VAL A 166 -44.06 49.98 -31.23
N ARG A 167 -43.46 49.58 -30.09
CA ARG A 167 -44.13 49.58 -28.78
C ARG A 167 -44.64 50.96 -28.41
N ASP A 168 -43.85 52.02 -28.54
CA ASP A 168 -44.25 53.40 -28.21
C ASP A 168 -45.46 53.88 -29.03
N ILE A 169 -45.51 53.54 -30.32
CA ILE A 169 -46.62 53.92 -31.21
C ILE A 169 -47.88 53.12 -30.85
N LEU A 170 -47.77 51.80 -30.65
CA LEU A 170 -48.91 50.96 -30.26
C LEU A 170 -49.42 51.29 -28.86
N GLN A 171 -48.53 51.57 -27.91
CA GLN A 171 -48.89 51.94 -26.54
C GLN A 171 -49.61 53.29 -26.50
N LYS A 172 -49.19 54.28 -27.31
CA LYS A 172 -49.94 55.54 -27.51
C LYS A 172 -51.33 55.31 -28.11
N LEU A 173 -51.46 54.37 -29.03
CA LEU A 173 -52.76 54.01 -29.62
C LEU A 173 -53.67 53.36 -28.58
N ILE A 174 -53.16 52.39 -27.83
CA ILE A 174 -53.87 51.67 -26.76
C ILE A 174 -54.22 52.60 -25.58
N SER A 175 -53.38 53.59 -25.24
CA SER A 175 -53.68 54.57 -24.20
C SER A 175 -54.58 55.73 -24.66
N SER A 176 -54.94 55.78 -25.94
CA SER A 176 -55.79 56.83 -26.50
C SER A 176 -57.30 56.50 -26.39
N ASN A 177 -58.13 57.43 -26.83
CA ASN A 177 -59.58 57.24 -26.96
C ASN A 177 -59.97 56.13 -27.97
N GLN A 178 -59.01 55.61 -28.76
CA GLN A 178 -59.22 54.45 -29.67
C GLN A 178 -59.25 53.09 -28.95
N SER A 179 -58.86 53.02 -27.67
CA SER A 179 -58.95 51.82 -26.82
C SER A 179 -60.33 51.15 -26.83
N LYS A 180 -61.41 51.94 -26.97
CA LYS A 180 -62.81 51.48 -27.03
C LYS A 180 -63.08 50.52 -28.19
N TYR A 181 -62.32 50.62 -29.28
CA TYR A 181 -62.44 49.77 -30.47
C TYR A 181 -61.70 48.43 -30.34
N LEU A 182 -60.80 48.33 -29.36
CA LEU A 182 -60.05 47.10 -29.08
C LEU A 182 -60.92 46.09 -28.34
N GLN A 183 -60.64 44.80 -28.56
CA GLN A 183 -61.19 43.72 -27.75
C GLN A 183 -60.50 43.70 -26.38
N GLU A 184 -59.17 43.82 -26.38
CA GLU A 184 -58.32 43.91 -25.20
C GLU A 184 -57.23 44.99 -25.42
N ALA A 185 -56.89 45.72 -24.37
CA ALA A 185 -55.91 46.81 -24.40
C ALA A 185 -54.46 46.31 -24.33
N ILE A 186 -54.11 45.33 -25.17
CA ILE A 186 -52.80 44.66 -25.18
C ILE A 186 -52.14 44.71 -26.56
N ILE A 187 -50.81 44.74 -26.56
CA ILE A 187 -50.01 44.50 -27.77
C ILE A 187 -49.85 42.99 -27.93
N THR A 188 -50.18 42.45 -29.10
CA THR A 188 -50.06 41.02 -29.41
C THR A 188 -49.15 40.80 -30.60
N ILE A 189 -48.63 39.57 -30.76
CA ILE A 189 -47.85 39.18 -31.94
C ILE A 189 -48.66 38.16 -32.74
N ARG A 190 -48.78 38.39 -34.05
CA ARG A 190 -49.33 37.46 -35.04
C ARG A 190 -48.45 37.46 -36.27
N SER A 191 -48.09 36.27 -36.76
CA SER A 191 -47.24 36.10 -37.96
C SER A 191 -45.97 36.97 -37.90
N ASP A 192 -45.31 36.97 -36.74
CA ASP A 192 -44.11 37.74 -36.40
C ASP A 192 -44.27 39.29 -36.53
N ARG A 193 -45.49 39.80 -36.38
CA ARG A 193 -45.80 41.24 -36.37
C ARG A 193 -46.52 41.67 -35.11
N TYR A 194 -46.16 42.84 -34.59
CA TYR A 194 -46.89 43.50 -33.51
C TYR A 194 -48.20 44.07 -34.06
N VAL A 195 -49.32 43.60 -33.50
CA VAL A 195 -50.68 43.89 -33.91
C VAL A 195 -51.57 44.13 -32.69
N VAL A 196 -52.68 44.85 -32.91
CA VAL A 196 -53.70 45.12 -31.87
C VAL A 196 -54.98 44.32 -32.16
N PRO A 197 -55.61 43.72 -31.14
CA PRO A 197 -56.86 42.97 -31.31
C PRO A 197 -58.07 43.92 -31.34
N VAL A 198 -58.71 44.04 -32.51
CA VAL A 198 -59.83 44.95 -32.77
C VAL A 198 -61.14 44.18 -32.83
N LYS A 199 -62.22 44.73 -32.28
CA LYS A 199 -63.57 44.14 -32.37
C LYS A 199 -64.03 44.06 -33.82
N SER A 200 -64.71 42.97 -34.20
CA SER A 200 -65.27 42.78 -35.55
C SER A 200 -66.17 43.94 -36.01
N GLU A 201 -66.97 44.50 -35.10
CA GLU A 201 -67.83 45.68 -35.29
C GLU A 201 -67.05 46.98 -35.63
N HIS A 202 -65.77 47.04 -35.27
CA HIS A 202 -64.92 48.22 -35.39
C HIS A 202 -63.68 47.99 -36.25
N LYS A 203 -63.64 46.92 -37.06
CA LYS A 203 -62.51 46.58 -37.94
C LYS A 203 -62.04 47.69 -38.90
N ASN A 204 -62.93 48.63 -39.25
CA ASN A 204 -62.63 49.77 -40.11
C ASN A 204 -62.28 51.06 -39.33
N ALA A 205 -62.39 51.06 -38.00
CA ALA A 205 -62.18 52.25 -37.16
C ALA A 205 -60.70 52.55 -36.89
N ILE A 206 -59.83 51.54 -36.99
CA ILE A 206 -58.38 51.67 -36.87
C ILE A 206 -57.77 51.46 -38.28
N PRO A 207 -57.19 52.51 -38.91
CA PRO A 207 -56.59 52.38 -40.23
C PRO A 207 -55.32 51.52 -40.17
N GLY A 208 -55.36 50.35 -40.79
CA GLY A 208 -54.29 49.36 -40.74
C GLY A 208 -54.54 48.15 -41.64
N LEU A 209 -53.62 47.20 -41.63
CA LEU A 209 -53.69 45.94 -42.37
C LEU A 209 -54.19 44.82 -41.46
N VAL A 210 -55.16 44.04 -41.90
CA VAL A 210 -55.60 42.82 -41.20
C VAL A 210 -54.61 41.70 -41.49
N HIS A 211 -54.01 41.12 -40.45
CA HIS A 211 -53.07 39.98 -40.58
C HIS A 211 -53.69 38.64 -40.21
N ASP A 212 -54.64 38.63 -39.28
CA ASP A 212 -55.26 37.41 -38.76
C ASP A 212 -56.65 37.69 -38.20
N VAL A 213 -57.47 36.64 -38.05
CA VAL A 213 -58.84 36.70 -37.51
C VAL A 213 -59.01 35.55 -36.51
N SER A 214 -59.58 35.82 -35.34
CA SER A 214 -59.81 34.78 -34.33
C SER A 214 -60.70 33.65 -34.86
N SER A 215 -60.52 32.42 -34.35
CA SER A 215 -61.33 31.25 -34.74
C SER A 215 -62.84 31.41 -34.53
N SER A 216 -63.22 32.35 -33.66
CA SER A 216 -64.60 32.78 -33.38
C SER A 216 -65.15 33.84 -34.35
N GLY A 217 -64.32 34.41 -35.23
CA GLY A 217 -64.65 35.56 -36.09
C GLY A 217 -64.85 36.90 -35.37
N SER A 218 -64.75 36.93 -34.04
CA SER A 218 -65.09 38.11 -33.22
C SER A 218 -63.97 39.16 -33.11
N THR A 219 -62.71 38.78 -33.36
CA THR A 219 -61.55 39.66 -33.19
C THR A 219 -60.67 39.65 -34.44
N PHE A 220 -60.32 40.84 -34.92
CA PHE A 220 -59.43 41.08 -36.06
C PHE A 220 -58.09 41.58 -35.54
N PHE A 221 -56.99 40.93 -35.92
CA PHE A 221 -55.65 41.34 -35.55
C PHE A 221 -55.12 42.33 -36.60
N ILE A 222 -55.09 43.61 -36.25
CA ILE A 222 -54.77 44.70 -37.18
C ILE A 222 -53.39 45.28 -36.85
N GLU A 223 -52.58 45.49 -37.88
CA GLU A 223 -51.35 46.28 -37.86
C GLU A 223 -51.67 47.73 -38.23
N PRO A 224 -51.64 48.70 -37.29
CA PRO A 224 -51.94 50.09 -37.58
C PRO A 224 -50.94 50.70 -38.57
N MET A 225 -51.42 51.58 -39.47
CA MET A 225 -50.60 52.15 -40.55
C MET A 225 -49.32 52.85 -40.05
N GLY A 226 -49.34 53.40 -38.83
CA GLY A 226 -48.19 54.04 -38.20
C GLY A 226 -47.03 53.10 -37.82
N VAL A 227 -47.27 51.78 -37.71
CA VAL A 227 -46.21 50.79 -37.42
C VAL A 227 -45.84 49.89 -38.59
N VAL A 228 -46.62 49.85 -39.68
CA VAL A 228 -46.34 49.01 -40.87
C VAL A 228 -44.90 49.14 -41.35
N LYS A 229 -44.38 50.38 -41.43
CA LYS A 229 -42.97 50.62 -41.84
C LYS A 229 -41.97 50.02 -40.85
N ALA A 230 -42.20 50.19 -39.55
CA ALA A 230 -41.28 49.75 -38.51
C ALA A 230 -41.32 48.22 -38.31
N ASN A 231 -42.49 47.57 -38.46
CA ASN A 231 -42.61 46.11 -38.52
C ASN A 231 -41.95 45.52 -39.78
N ASN A 232 -42.06 46.19 -40.94
CA ASN A 232 -41.31 45.78 -42.14
C ASN A 232 -39.79 45.88 -41.93
N GLU A 233 -39.32 47.00 -41.34
CA GLU A 233 -37.92 47.23 -41.00
C GLU A 233 -37.40 46.20 -39.98
N LEU A 234 -38.19 45.87 -38.96
CA LEU A 234 -37.86 44.82 -37.98
C LEU A 234 -37.75 43.44 -38.64
N ARG A 235 -38.63 43.10 -39.59
CA ARG A 235 -38.56 41.85 -40.35
C ARG A 235 -37.33 41.78 -41.27
N GLU A 236 -36.93 42.90 -41.86
CA GLU A 236 -35.69 42.99 -42.63
C GLU A 236 -34.45 42.83 -41.74
N LEU A 237 -34.47 43.44 -40.54
CA LEU A 237 -33.41 43.28 -39.54
C LEU A 237 -33.31 41.84 -39.01
N LEU A 238 -34.43 41.16 -38.74
CA LEU A 238 -34.46 39.73 -38.38
C LEU A 238 -33.86 38.84 -39.48
N ALA A 239 -34.14 39.14 -40.75
CA ALA A 239 -33.53 38.41 -41.87
C ALA A 239 -32.02 38.67 -41.99
N LYS A 240 -31.57 39.90 -41.71
CA LYS A 240 -30.13 40.25 -41.63
C LYS A 240 -29.45 39.58 -40.45
N GLU A 241 -30.07 39.57 -39.28
CA GLU A 241 -29.58 38.88 -38.08
C GLU A 241 -29.35 37.40 -38.37
N LYS A 242 -30.36 36.71 -38.92
CA LYS A 242 -30.23 35.29 -39.26
C LYS A 242 -29.07 35.04 -40.24
N LYS A 243 -28.94 35.86 -41.28
CA LYS A 243 -27.86 35.75 -42.26
C LYS A 243 -26.48 36.01 -41.65
N GLU A 244 -26.38 36.97 -40.71
CA GLU A 244 -25.13 37.26 -40.00
C GLU A 244 -24.76 36.14 -39.02
N ILE A 245 -25.74 35.55 -38.33
CA ILE A 245 -25.53 34.34 -37.51
C ILE A 245 -25.03 33.16 -38.38
N GLU A 246 -25.67 32.90 -39.53
CA GLU A 246 -25.23 31.89 -40.49
C GLU A 246 -23.79 32.15 -40.98
N ARG A 247 -23.41 33.42 -41.21
CA ARG A 247 -22.04 33.82 -41.58
C ARG A 247 -21.03 33.55 -40.46
N ILE A 248 -21.34 33.92 -39.22
CA ILE A 248 -20.47 33.69 -38.05
C ILE A 248 -20.29 32.19 -37.81
N LEU A 249 -21.37 31.40 -37.87
CA LEU A 249 -21.32 29.95 -37.70
C LEU A 249 -20.46 29.29 -38.79
N ALA A 250 -20.58 29.71 -40.05
CA ALA A 250 -19.74 29.21 -41.14
C ALA A 250 -18.25 29.58 -40.95
N GLU A 251 -17.96 30.79 -40.46
CA GLU A 251 -16.59 31.25 -40.15
C GLU A 251 -15.96 30.42 -39.02
N LEU A 252 -16.66 30.22 -37.91
CA LEU A 252 -16.21 29.36 -36.81
C LEU A 252 -16.04 27.90 -37.25
N SER A 253 -16.94 27.40 -38.11
CA SER A 253 -16.85 26.06 -38.68
C SER A 253 -15.60 25.88 -39.53
N ALA A 254 -15.24 26.87 -40.36
CA ALA A 254 -14.02 26.84 -41.17
C ALA A 254 -12.75 26.89 -40.31
N GLN A 255 -12.75 27.62 -39.18
CA GLN A 255 -11.65 27.60 -38.22
C GLN A 255 -11.51 26.21 -37.56
N CYS A 256 -12.62 25.57 -37.18
CA CYS A 256 -12.61 24.20 -36.65
C CYS A 256 -12.11 23.18 -37.70
N ALA A 257 -12.52 23.32 -38.96
CA ALA A 257 -12.05 22.48 -40.05
C ALA A 257 -10.54 22.61 -40.29
N THR A 258 -10.00 23.84 -40.19
CA THR A 258 -8.56 24.12 -40.35
C THR A 258 -7.69 23.38 -39.31
N HIS A 259 -8.23 23.14 -38.11
CA HIS A 259 -7.57 22.41 -37.01
C HIS A 259 -8.15 21.00 -36.78
N LYS A 260 -8.80 20.42 -37.80
CA LYS A 260 -9.52 19.15 -37.67
C LYS A 260 -8.63 18.00 -37.18
N GLU A 261 -7.40 17.89 -37.68
CA GLU A 261 -6.49 16.79 -37.33
C GLU A 261 -6.07 16.90 -35.84
N ASP A 262 -5.56 18.07 -35.44
CA ASP A 262 -5.23 18.43 -34.05
C ASP A 262 -6.38 18.08 -33.07
N ILE A 263 -7.61 18.55 -33.36
CA ILE A 263 -8.77 18.36 -32.48
C ILE A 263 -9.19 16.88 -32.38
N LEU A 264 -9.01 16.10 -33.46
CA LEU A 264 -9.33 14.67 -33.46
C LEU A 264 -8.28 13.85 -32.71
N GLU A 265 -7.00 14.23 -32.80
CA GLU A 265 -5.93 13.60 -32.03
C GLU A 265 -6.07 13.92 -30.53
N ASP A 266 -6.29 15.20 -30.17
CA ASP A 266 -6.61 15.64 -28.82
C ASP A 266 -7.78 14.85 -28.22
N TYR A 267 -8.88 14.72 -28.97
CA TYR A 267 -10.04 13.95 -28.54
C TYR A 267 -9.70 12.46 -28.30
N GLN A 268 -8.92 11.82 -29.17
CA GLN A 268 -8.49 10.43 -28.98
C GLN A 268 -7.57 10.26 -27.77
N LEU A 269 -6.61 11.18 -27.57
CA LEU A 269 -5.71 11.20 -26.42
C LEU A 269 -6.49 11.39 -25.10
N LEU A 270 -7.49 12.26 -25.09
CA LEU A 270 -8.38 12.46 -23.93
C LEU A 270 -9.18 11.20 -23.60
N VAL A 271 -9.70 10.48 -24.60
CA VAL A 271 -10.40 9.19 -24.40
C VAL A 271 -9.42 8.10 -23.90
N TRP A 272 -8.18 8.07 -24.38
CA TRP A 272 -7.15 7.15 -23.86
C TRP A 272 -6.81 7.47 -22.39
N LEU A 273 -6.61 8.74 -22.07
CA LEU A 273 -6.38 9.20 -20.70
C LEU A 273 -7.57 8.85 -19.79
N ASP A 274 -8.81 9.13 -20.19
CA ASP A 274 -9.99 8.78 -19.37
C ASP A 274 -10.09 7.27 -19.08
N ALA A 275 -9.78 6.41 -20.06
CA ALA A 275 -9.72 4.96 -19.85
C ALA A 275 -8.64 4.56 -18.82
N ILE A 276 -7.43 5.13 -18.89
CA ILE A 276 -6.35 4.86 -17.92
C ILE A 276 -6.75 5.39 -16.52
N PHE A 277 -7.30 6.60 -16.43
CA PHE A 277 -7.78 7.18 -15.18
C PHE A 277 -9.00 6.41 -14.62
N ALA A 278 -9.80 5.74 -15.46
CA ALA A 278 -10.84 4.82 -14.99
C ALA A 278 -10.25 3.59 -14.29
N ARG A 279 -9.16 3.00 -14.83
CA ARG A 279 -8.43 1.90 -14.14
C ARG A 279 -7.91 2.36 -12.78
N ALA A 280 -7.35 3.56 -12.70
CA ALA A 280 -6.85 4.14 -11.46
C ALA A 280 -7.96 4.46 -10.42
N LYS A 281 -9.10 5.01 -10.86
CA LYS A 281 -10.28 5.21 -9.99
C LYS A 281 -10.82 3.88 -9.45
N LEU A 282 -10.89 2.83 -10.29
CA LEU A 282 -11.30 1.50 -9.87
C LEU A 282 -10.34 0.91 -8.84
N SER A 283 -9.02 1.07 -9.03
CA SER A 283 -8.00 0.66 -8.06
C SER A 283 -8.24 1.28 -6.69
N LEU A 284 -8.45 2.60 -6.62
CA LEU A 284 -8.73 3.31 -5.37
C LEU A 284 -10.06 2.88 -4.73
N LYS A 285 -11.09 2.61 -5.54
CA LYS A 285 -12.41 2.17 -5.09
C LYS A 285 -12.42 0.76 -4.48
N LEU A 286 -11.52 -0.12 -4.93
CA LEU A 286 -11.42 -1.52 -4.50
C LEU A 286 -10.23 -1.80 -3.56
N GLU A 287 -9.51 -0.76 -3.10
CA GLU A 287 -8.31 -0.89 -2.27
C GLU A 287 -7.22 -1.79 -2.93
N CYS A 288 -7.09 -1.70 -4.27
CA CYS A 288 -6.16 -2.52 -5.05
C CYS A 288 -4.72 -2.00 -5.07
N THR A 289 -3.77 -2.90 -5.36
CA THR A 289 -2.35 -2.61 -5.60
C THR A 289 -1.88 -3.13 -6.97
N GLU A 290 -0.77 -2.59 -7.46
CA GLU A 290 -0.05 -3.12 -8.62
C GLU A 290 0.54 -4.51 -8.28
N PRO A 291 0.23 -5.57 -9.05
CA PRO A 291 0.89 -6.87 -8.89
C PRO A 291 2.25 -6.88 -9.57
N ARG A 292 3.20 -7.63 -9.00
CA ARG A 292 4.39 -8.06 -9.76
C ARG A 292 3.95 -9.07 -10.83
N LEU A 293 4.66 -9.13 -11.95
CA LEU A 293 4.37 -10.05 -13.05
C LEU A 293 5.41 -11.17 -13.12
N SER A 294 4.97 -12.37 -13.49
CA SER A 294 5.83 -13.53 -13.71
C SER A 294 5.36 -14.34 -14.92
N ASP A 295 6.31 -15.03 -15.57
CA ASP A 295 6.10 -16.08 -16.56
C ASP A 295 5.74 -17.45 -15.90
N LYS A 296 6.06 -17.63 -14.62
CA LYS A 296 6.13 -18.94 -13.96
C LYS A 296 5.14 -19.16 -12.83
N TYR A 297 4.91 -18.18 -11.97
CA TYR A 297 4.16 -18.43 -10.73
C TYR A 297 3.19 -17.30 -10.36
N LEU A 298 2.14 -17.70 -9.67
CA LEU A 298 1.15 -16.84 -9.04
C LEU A 298 1.31 -16.95 -7.51
N ARG A 299 1.32 -15.81 -6.84
CA ARG A 299 1.39 -15.70 -5.38
C ARG A 299 0.62 -14.47 -4.95
N LEU A 300 -0.62 -14.64 -4.49
CA LEU A 300 -1.48 -13.55 -4.05
C LEU A 300 -1.47 -13.49 -2.53
N ARG A 301 -1.22 -12.29 -1.96
CA ARG A 301 -1.12 -12.08 -0.52
C ARG A 301 -2.30 -11.25 -0.04
N GLY A 302 -3.10 -11.80 0.87
CA GLY A 302 -4.32 -11.17 1.38
C GLY A 302 -5.34 -10.81 0.31
N ALA A 303 -5.46 -11.63 -0.75
CA ALA A 303 -6.38 -11.43 -1.86
C ALA A 303 -7.84 -11.48 -1.40
N ARG A 304 -8.67 -10.62 -1.99
CA ARG A 304 -10.13 -10.58 -1.80
C ARG A 304 -10.83 -10.72 -3.14
N HIS A 305 -12.02 -11.32 -3.16
CA HIS A 305 -12.80 -11.39 -4.39
C HIS A 305 -13.26 -9.96 -4.79
N PRO A 306 -12.98 -9.47 -6.00
CA PRO A 306 -13.27 -8.08 -6.41
C PRO A 306 -14.74 -7.67 -6.26
N LEU A 307 -15.66 -8.59 -6.59
CA LEU A 307 -17.11 -8.37 -6.57
C LEU A 307 -17.76 -8.50 -5.18
N LEU A 308 -17.00 -8.85 -4.14
CA LEU A 308 -17.51 -8.86 -2.76
C LEU A 308 -17.31 -7.48 -2.11
N ASP A 309 -18.12 -7.19 -1.09
CA ASP A 309 -17.93 -6.03 -0.22
C ASP A 309 -16.54 -6.12 0.45
N GLN A 310 -15.62 -5.26 0.05
CA GLN A 310 -14.22 -5.31 0.49
C GLN A 310 -14.08 -5.20 2.02
N LYS A 311 -15.06 -4.63 2.73
CA LYS A 311 -15.06 -4.54 4.20
C LYS A 311 -15.48 -5.84 4.89
N LYS A 312 -16.09 -6.77 4.16
CA LYS A 312 -16.57 -8.08 4.66
C LYS A 312 -15.81 -9.26 4.05
N ALA A 313 -15.23 -9.09 2.86
CA ALA A 313 -14.48 -10.12 2.17
C ALA A 313 -13.25 -10.55 2.99
N VAL A 314 -13.15 -11.86 3.26
CA VAL A 314 -12.01 -12.43 3.98
C VAL A 314 -10.82 -12.50 3.05
N ALA A 315 -9.70 -11.93 3.49
CA ALA A 315 -8.45 -11.89 2.77
C ALA A 315 -7.71 -13.24 2.87
N ASN A 316 -7.35 -13.83 1.73
CA ASN A 316 -6.71 -15.15 1.65
C ASN A 316 -5.35 -15.07 0.94
N ASP A 317 -4.42 -15.93 1.37
CA ASP A 317 -3.14 -16.13 0.69
C ASP A 317 -3.28 -17.32 -0.29
N LEU A 318 -2.82 -17.12 -1.53
CA LEU A 318 -2.87 -18.10 -2.61
C LEU A 318 -1.50 -18.22 -3.27
N GLU A 319 -1.12 -19.41 -3.69
CA GLU A 319 0.17 -19.68 -4.35
C GLU A 319 -0.02 -20.82 -5.35
N LEU A 320 0.64 -20.74 -6.51
CA LEU A 320 0.62 -21.76 -7.57
C LEU A 320 1.84 -21.55 -8.50
N GLY A 321 2.47 -22.63 -8.95
CA GLY A 321 3.55 -22.62 -9.95
C GLY A 321 4.99 -22.55 -9.43
N GLU A 322 5.24 -22.13 -8.19
CA GLU A 322 6.62 -22.03 -7.65
C GLU A 322 7.03 -23.28 -6.86
N ARG A 323 6.24 -23.67 -5.86
CA ARG A 323 6.51 -24.84 -4.98
C ARG A 323 5.75 -26.10 -5.41
N PHE A 324 4.63 -25.89 -6.09
CA PHE A 324 3.70 -26.91 -6.56
C PHE A 324 2.94 -26.34 -7.76
N ASP A 325 2.63 -27.17 -8.74
CA ASP A 325 1.91 -26.79 -9.97
C ASP A 325 0.38 -26.92 -9.82
N THR A 326 -0.06 -27.67 -8.80
CA THR A 326 -1.48 -28.00 -8.57
C THR A 326 -1.92 -27.71 -7.14
N LEU A 327 -3.06 -27.05 -6.99
CA LEU A 327 -3.71 -26.75 -5.71
C LEU A 327 -5.05 -27.49 -5.59
N VAL A 328 -5.18 -28.39 -4.60
CA VAL A 328 -6.44 -29.11 -4.33
C VAL A 328 -7.12 -28.52 -3.10
N ILE A 329 -8.25 -27.84 -3.31
CA ILE A 329 -9.01 -27.12 -2.28
C ILE A 329 -10.13 -28.01 -1.73
N THR A 330 -10.11 -28.23 -0.42
CA THR A 330 -10.97 -29.18 0.29
C THR A 330 -11.83 -28.48 1.35
N GLY A 331 -12.94 -29.10 1.74
CA GLY A 331 -13.82 -28.59 2.81
C GLY A 331 -15.31 -28.58 2.43
N PRO A 332 -16.18 -28.10 3.34
CA PRO A 332 -17.61 -28.00 3.08
C PRO A 332 -17.91 -26.98 1.96
N ASN A 333 -18.97 -27.19 1.19
CA ASN A 333 -19.31 -26.34 0.04
C ASN A 333 -19.60 -24.88 0.45
N THR A 334 -20.18 -24.68 1.64
CA THR A 334 -20.37 -23.36 2.26
C THR A 334 -19.07 -22.69 2.74
N GLY A 335 -17.92 -23.37 2.67
CA GLY A 335 -16.62 -22.88 3.13
C GLY A 335 -15.97 -21.81 2.24
N GLY A 336 -16.47 -21.59 1.02
CA GLY A 336 -15.94 -20.61 0.07
C GLY A 336 -15.02 -21.16 -1.02
N LYS A 337 -14.96 -22.49 -1.22
CA LYS A 337 -14.14 -23.19 -2.23
C LYS A 337 -14.23 -22.56 -3.63
N THR A 338 -15.44 -22.49 -4.19
CA THR A 338 -15.75 -21.87 -5.49
C THR A 338 -15.31 -20.41 -5.57
N VAL A 339 -15.54 -19.64 -4.49
CA VAL A 339 -15.15 -18.22 -4.40
C VAL A 339 -13.62 -18.08 -4.41
N THR A 340 -12.89 -19.03 -3.82
CA THR A 340 -11.43 -19.07 -3.88
C THR A 340 -10.92 -19.33 -5.30
N LEU A 341 -11.48 -20.31 -6.03
CA LEU A 341 -11.16 -20.52 -7.46
C LEU A 341 -11.45 -19.28 -8.30
N LYS A 342 -12.66 -18.71 -8.17
CA LYS A 342 -13.06 -17.49 -8.87
C LYS A 342 -12.12 -16.32 -8.55
N THR A 343 -11.70 -16.15 -7.29
CA THR A 343 -10.75 -15.11 -6.89
C THR A 343 -9.42 -15.27 -7.63
N LEU A 344 -8.88 -16.50 -7.71
CA LEU A 344 -7.61 -16.78 -8.37
C LEU A 344 -7.68 -16.50 -9.89
N GLY A 345 -8.73 -16.99 -10.56
CA GLY A 345 -8.95 -16.74 -11.99
C GLY A 345 -9.22 -15.27 -12.31
N LEU A 346 -10.16 -14.64 -11.62
CA LEU A 346 -10.56 -13.25 -11.87
C LEU A 346 -9.42 -12.26 -11.60
N ILE A 347 -8.63 -12.45 -10.55
CA ILE A 347 -7.44 -11.60 -10.28
C ILE A 347 -6.40 -11.73 -11.41
N THR A 348 -6.21 -12.93 -11.95
CA THR A 348 -5.31 -13.16 -13.09
C THR A 348 -5.80 -12.41 -14.34
N LEU A 349 -7.09 -12.53 -14.67
CA LEU A 349 -7.71 -11.80 -15.77
C LEU A 349 -7.66 -10.28 -15.57
N MET A 350 -7.93 -9.77 -14.36
CA MET A 350 -7.84 -8.34 -14.04
C MET A 350 -6.42 -7.80 -14.26
N ALA A 351 -5.41 -8.51 -13.76
CA ALA A 351 -4.01 -8.12 -13.94
C ALA A 351 -3.63 -8.08 -15.43
N GLN A 352 -4.04 -9.08 -16.21
CA GLN A 352 -3.83 -9.13 -17.65
C GLN A 352 -4.64 -8.08 -18.44
N CYS A 353 -5.69 -7.48 -17.86
CA CYS A 353 -6.36 -6.29 -18.39
C CYS A 353 -5.66 -4.97 -18.01
N GLY A 354 -4.51 -5.01 -17.31
CA GLY A 354 -3.81 -3.82 -16.81
C GLY A 354 -4.49 -3.18 -15.58
N LEU A 355 -5.38 -3.90 -14.90
CA LEU A 355 -6.03 -3.45 -13.68
C LEU A 355 -5.18 -3.84 -12.46
N HIS A 356 -5.09 -2.94 -11.50
CA HIS A 356 -4.59 -3.28 -10.15
C HIS A 356 -5.54 -4.30 -9.49
N ILE A 357 -4.99 -5.11 -8.59
CA ILE A 357 -5.70 -6.24 -7.98
C ILE A 357 -5.99 -6.03 -6.48
N PRO A 358 -7.12 -6.52 -5.94
CA PRO A 358 -7.46 -6.40 -4.52
C PRO A 358 -6.67 -7.41 -3.66
N ALA A 359 -5.36 -7.19 -3.60
CA ALA A 359 -4.38 -7.95 -2.81
C ALA A 359 -3.30 -6.98 -2.28
N LYS A 360 -2.26 -7.51 -1.64
CA LYS A 360 -1.11 -6.70 -1.18
C LYS A 360 -0.07 -6.50 -2.28
N ASP A 361 0.77 -5.50 -2.09
CA ASP A 361 1.89 -5.06 -2.95
C ASP A 361 3.04 -6.09 -3.09
N ASP A 362 3.11 -7.08 -2.20
CA ASP A 362 4.01 -8.23 -2.33
C ASP A 362 3.44 -9.39 -3.17
N SER A 363 2.25 -9.22 -3.76
CA SER A 363 1.63 -10.20 -4.66
C SER A 363 2.32 -10.26 -6.03
N THR A 364 2.32 -11.45 -6.63
CA THR A 364 2.78 -11.73 -7.99
C THR A 364 1.67 -12.46 -8.75
N VAL A 365 1.43 -12.08 -10.00
CA VAL A 365 0.50 -12.75 -10.91
C VAL A 365 1.28 -13.37 -12.06
N ARG A 366 0.94 -14.61 -12.43
CA ARG A 366 1.44 -15.25 -13.65
C ARG A 366 0.66 -14.69 -14.84
N VAL A 367 1.35 -14.22 -15.88
CA VAL A 367 0.72 -13.95 -17.18
C VAL A 367 0.58 -15.29 -17.92
N VAL A 368 -0.65 -15.61 -18.33
CA VAL A 368 -1.01 -16.88 -18.98
C VAL A 368 -1.67 -16.63 -20.34
N SER A 369 -1.52 -17.56 -21.28
CA SER A 369 -2.16 -17.47 -22.61
C SER A 369 -3.68 -17.59 -22.52
N ARG A 370 -4.15 -18.42 -21.56
CA ARG A 370 -5.56 -18.71 -21.32
C ARG A 370 -5.84 -19.05 -19.86
N VAL A 371 -7.02 -18.64 -19.39
CA VAL A 371 -7.62 -19.12 -18.13
C VAL A 371 -8.84 -19.95 -18.51
N LEU A 372 -8.80 -21.25 -18.20
CA LEU A 372 -9.82 -22.22 -18.56
C LEU A 372 -10.58 -22.65 -17.29
N ALA A 373 -11.89 -22.50 -17.27
CA ALA A 373 -12.71 -22.70 -16.08
C ALA A 373 -13.89 -23.64 -16.33
N ASP A 374 -13.98 -24.68 -15.50
CA ASP A 374 -15.20 -25.47 -15.29
C ASP A 374 -15.73 -25.17 -13.89
N ILE A 375 -16.64 -24.19 -13.80
CA ILE A 375 -17.26 -23.74 -12.56
C ILE A 375 -18.75 -23.54 -12.86
N GLY A 376 -19.62 -24.25 -12.16
CA GLY A 376 -21.05 -24.31 -12.46
C GLY A 376 -21.92 -24.59 -11.24
N ASP A 377 -23.21 -24.35 -11.36
CA ASP A 377 -24.17 -24.44 -10.26
C ASP A 377 -25.04 -25.70 -10.42
N GLU A 378 -24.67 -26.79 -9.73
CA GLU A 378 -25.37 -28.09 -9.82
C GLU A 378 -26.85 -28.03 -9.37
N GLN A 379 -27.28 -26.94 -8.73
CA GLN A 379 -28.61 -26.81 -8.12
C GLN A 379 -29.71 -26.36 -9.08
N SER A 380 -29.41 -26.21 -10.38
CA SER A 380 -30.42 -25.95 -11.41
C SER A 380 -31.29 -27.21 -11.66
N ILE A 381 -32.47 -27.24 -11.05
CA ILE A 381 -33.48 -28.32 -11.14
C ILE A 381 -33.87 -28.68 -12.59
N ALA A 382 -33.61 -27.79 -13.56
CA ALA A 382 -33.89 -28.03 -14.97
C ALA A 382 -32.93 -29.01 -15.68
N GLN A 383 -31.82 -29.44 -15.05
CA GLN A 383 -30.70 -30.08 -15.73
C GLN A 383 -30.11 -31.36 -15.07
N SER A 384 -30.85 -32.05 -14.20
CA SER A 384 -30.34 -33.16 -13.37
C SER A 384 -29.86 -34.45 -14.09
N LEU A 385 -29.79 -34.46 -15.43
CA LEU A 385 -29.14 -35.51 -16.25
C LEU A 385 -28.10 -34.93 -17.24
N SER A 386 -28.03 -33.60 -17.38
CA SER A 386 -27.12 -32.90 -18.28
C SER A 386 -25.95 -32.23 -17.57
N THR A 387 -25.96 -32.10 -16.23
CA THR A 387 -24.86 -31.50 -15.47
C THR A 387 -23.55 -32.28 -15.64
N PHE A 388 -23.44 -33.52 -15.14
CA PHE A 388 -22.19 -34.31 -15.27
C PHE A 388 -21.68 -34.40 -16.72
N SER A 389 -22.57 -34.68 -17.68
CA SER A 389 -22.22 -34.75 -19.10
C SER A 389 -21.74 -33.41 -19.67
N SER A 390 -22.30 -32.28 -19.24
CA SER A 390 -21.85 -30.95 -19.72
C SER A 390 -20.53 -30.50 -19.08
N HIS A 391 -20.30 -30.85 -17.81
CA HIS A 391 -18.99 -30.73 -17.16
C HIS A 391 -17.95 -31.57 -17.88
N MET A 392 -18.22 -32.85 -18.17
CA MET A 392 -17.31 -33.71 -18.92
C MET A 392 -17.02 -33.19 -20.33
N VAL A 393 -18.01 -32.71 -21.08
CA VAL A 393 -17.79 -32.08 -22.40
C VAL A 393 -16.93 -30.82 -22.28
N ASN A 394 -17.13 -30.00 -21.24
CA ASN A 394 -16.30 -28.82 -21.00
C ASN A 394 -14.86 -29.22 -20.65
N ILE A 395 -14.66 -30.20 -19.77
CA ILE A 395 -13.35 -30.72 -19.37
C ILE A 395 -12.59 -31.33 -20.55
N VAL A 396 -13.26 -32.07 -21.44
CA VAL A 396 -12.64 -32.58 -22.68
C VAL A 396 -12.11 -31.42 -23.53
N GLY A 397 -12.92 -30.39 -23.78
CA GLY A 397 -12.48 -29.20 -24.51
C GLY A 397 -11.34 -28.44 -23.81
N ILE A 398 -11.36 -28.36 -22.47
CA ILE A 398 -10.26 -27.78 -21.68
C ILE A 398 -8.97 -28.57 -21.88
N LEU A 399 -9.00 -29.91 -21.84
CA LEU A 399 -7.83 -30.77 -22.05
C LEU A 399 -7.32 -30.76 -23.50
N GLU A 400 -8.19 -30.54 -24.49
CA GLU A 400 -7.81 -30.35 -25.90
C GLU A 400 -7.11 -29.00 -26.15
N GLU A 401 -7.42 -27.97 -25.36
CA GLU A 401 -6.80 -26.63 -25.47
C GLU A 401 -5.65 -26.37 -24.49
N ALA A 402 -5.44 -27.22 -23.48
CA ALA A 402 -4.47 -26.99 -22.41
C ALA A 402 -3.00 -27.12 -22.84
N ASP A 403 -2.18 -26.20 -22.33
CA ASP A 403 -0.74 -26.11 -22.54
C ASP A 403 -0.01 -25.62 -21.26
N ASP A 404 1.32 -25.48 -21.32
CA ASP A 404 2.14 -25.00 -20.20
C ASP A 404 1.93 -23.50 -19.89
N GLU A 405 1.32 -22.77 -20.81
CA GLU A 405 0.87 -21.38 -20.63
C GLU A 405 -0.57 -21.28 -20.09
N SER A 406 -1.22 -22.39 -19.74
CA SER A 406 -2.60 -22.42 -19.26
C SER A 406 -2.73 -22.40 -17.73
N LEU A 407 -3.75 -21.67 -17.25
CA LEU A 407 -4.29 -21.78 -15.90
C LEU A 407 -5.67 -22.45 -15.94
N ILE A 408 -5.84 -23.57 -15.25
CA ILE A 408 -7.05 -24.38 -15.29
C ILE A 408 -7.72 -24.43 -13.91
N LEU A 409 -9.03 -24.20 -13.88
CA LEU A 409 -9.85 -24.10 -12.68
C LEU A 409 -11.00 -25.11 -12.75
N PHE A 410 -11.01 -26.11 -11.87
CA PHE A 410 -12.06 -27.14 -11.82
C PHE A 410 -12.81 -27.07 -10.50
N ASP A 411 -14.11 -26.77 -10.51
CA ASP A 411 -14.95 -26.82 -9.31
C ASP A 411 -15.65 -28.18 -9.18
N GLU A 412 -15.56 -28.76 -7.97
CA GLU A 412 -16.16 -30.05 -7.57
C GLU A 412 -15.87 -31.21 -8.54
N LEU A 413 -14.62 -31.28 -9.03
CA LEU A 413 -14.20 -32.23 -10.08
C LEU A 413 -14.54 -33.68 -9.70
N GLY A 414 -15.25 -34.36 -10.60
CA GLY A 414 -15.71 -35.74 -10.43
C GLY A 414 -17.06 -35.90 -9.72
N ALA A 415 -17.72 -34.80 -9.29
CA ALA A 415 -19.05 -34.83 -8.70
C ALA A 415 -20.12 -35.44 -9.63
N GLY A 416 -21.26 -35.85 -9.05
CA GLY A 416 -22.42 -36.35 -9.80
C GLY A 416 -22.36 -37.81 -10.27
N THR A 417 -21.29 -38.56 -9.95
CA THR A 417 -21.17 -40.01 -10.22
C THR A 417 -20.84 -40.81 -8.94
N ASP A 418 -20.57 -42.11 -9.05
CA ASP A 418 -20.08 -42.94 -7.94
C ASP A 418 -18.82 -42.31 -7.30
N PRO A 419 -18.71 -42.18 -5.97
CA PRO A 419 -17.58 -41.50 -5.34
C PRO A 419 -16.20 -42.09 -5.67
N VAL A 420 -16.10 -43.40 -5.84
CA VAL A 420 -14.82 -44.08 -6.10
C VAL A 420 -14.41 -43.86 -7.56
N GLU A 421 -15.36 -44.01 -8.49
CA GLU A 421 -15.12 -43.73 -9.92
C GLU A 421 -14.83 -42.23 -10.16
N GLY A 422 -15.62 -41.35 -9.54
CA GLY A 422 -15.49 -39.89 -9.64
C GLY A 422 -14.15 -39.39 -9.10
N ALA A 423 -13.69 -39.91 -7.96
CA ALA A 423 -12.38 -39.58 -7.42
C ALA A 423 -11.23 -40.09 -8.31
N ALA A 424 -11.30 -41.33 -8.81
CA ALA A 424 -10.28 -41.87 -9.71
C ALA A 424 -10.20 -41.07 -11.03
N LEU A 425 -11.35 -40.70 -11.59
CA LEU A 425 -11.46 -39.87 -12.79
C LEU A 425 -10.90 -38.46 -12.56
N ALA A 426 -11.25 -37.82 -11.44
CA ALA A 426 -10.77 -36.48 -11.10
C ALA A 426 -9.24 -36.45 -10.91
N ALA A 427 -8.65 -37.46 -10.26
CA ALA A 427 -7.20 -37.60 -10.15
C ALA A 427 -6.54 -37.75 -11.54
N ALA A 428 -7.07 -38.62 -12.41
CA ALA A 428 -6.54 -38.82 -13.76
C ALA A 428 -6.65 -37.56 -14.67
N ILE A 429 -7.73 -36.78 -14.54
CA ILE A 429 -7.90 -35.49 -15.24
C ILE A 429 -6.85 -34.48 -14.76
N ILE A 430 -6.64 -34.37 -13.44
CA ILE A 430 -5.61 -33.50 -12.86
C ILE A 430 -4.22 -33.94 -13.34
N GLU A 431 -3.86 -35.22 -13.24
CA GLU A 431 -2.58 -35.73 -13.74
C GLU A 431 -2.37 -35.46 -15.23
N SER A 432 -3.41 -35.59 -16.05
CA SER A 432 -3.36 -35.31 -17.49
C SER A 432 -3.08 -33.83 -17.76
N ALA A 433 -3.80 -32.92 -17.10
CA ALA A 433 -3.59 -31.48 -17.21
C ALA A 433 -2.18 -31.06 -16.76
N ARG A 434 -1.69 -31.63 -15.65
CA ARG A 434 -0.31 -31.43 -15.17
C ARG A 434 0.74 -31.96 -16.14
N GLY A 435 0.47 -33.09 -16.79
CA GLY A 435 1.33 -33.68 -17.82
C GLY A 435 1.51 -32.80 -19.07
N LEU A 436 0.55 -31.90 -19.34
CA LEU A 436 0.63 -30.86 -20.37
C LEU A 436 1.40 -29.60 -19.90
N GLY A 437 1.82 -29.54 -18.64
CA GLY A 437 2.52 -28.40 -18.03
C GLY A 437 1.60 -27.32 -17.44
N ALA A 438 0.27 -27.48 -17.53
CA ALA A 438 -0.69 -26.50 -17.07
C ALA A 438 -0.68 -26.35 -15.55
N GLN A 439 -1.03 -25.15 -15.06
CA GLN A 439 -1.26 -24.90 -13.64
C GLN A 439 -2.72 -25.18 -13.29
N VAL A 440 -2.97 -25.97 -12.25
CA VAL A 440 -4.31 -26.48 -11.95
C VAL A 440 -4.73 -26.06 -10.54
N ALA A 441 -5.91 -25.46 -10.40
CA ALA A 441 -6.58 -25.35 -9.11
C ALA A 441 -7.92 -26.09 -9.18
N ALA A 442 -8.08 -27.11 -8.34
CA ALA A 442 -9.28 -27.96 -8.31
C ALA A 442 -9.92 -27.92 -6.92
N THR A 443 -11.24 -27.88 -6.83
CA THR A 443 -11.95 -28.13 -5.56
C THR A 443 -12.53 -29.54 -5.54
N THR A 444 -12.64 -30.13 -4.35
CA THR A 444 -13.24 -31.47 -4.21
C THR A 444 -13.92 -31.64 -2.85
N HIS A 445 -14.72 -32.70 -2.75
CA HIS A 445 -15.27 -33.24 -1.52
C HIS A 445 -14.81 -34.69 -1.23
N TYR A 446 -14.10 -35.34 -2.17
CA TYR A 446 -13.64 -36.73 -2.04
C TYR A 446 -12.44 -36.86 -1.09
N ALA A 447 -12.42 -37.94 -0.30
CA ALA A 447 -11.34 -38.20 0.66
C ALA A 447 -10.07 -38.69 -0.04
N GLU A 448 -10.26 -39.47 -1.10
CA GLU A 448 -9.26 -40.04 -1.99
C GLU A 448 -8.40 -38.95 -2.65
N LEU A 449 -9.01 -37.83 -3.07
CA LEU A 449 -8.28 -36.68 -3.59
C LEU A 449 -7.45 -35.95 -2.52
N LYS A 450 -7.88 -35.96 -1.25
CA LYS A 450 -7.05 -35.45 -0.13
C LYS A 450 -5.75 -36.26 -0.03
N VAL A 451 -5.88 -37.60 -0.12
CA VAL A 451 -4.74 -38.54 -0.06
C VAL A 451 -3.82 -38.33 -1.26
N TYR A 452 -4.35 -38.29 -2.48
CA TYR A 452 -3.59 -37.97 -3.70
C TYR A 452 -2.78 -36.68 -3.54
N ALA A 453 -3.42 -35.59 -3.08
CA ALA A 453 -2.75 -34.31 -2.89
C ALA A 453 -1.79 -34.25 -1.67
N MET A 454 -1.72 -35.30 -0.84
CA MET A 454 -0.68 -35.46 0.20
C MET A 454 0.48 -36.34 -0.25
N THR A 455 0.26 -37.27 -1.18
CA THR A 455 1.25 -38.28 -1.60
C THR A 455 1.93 -37.95 -2.93
N THR A 456 1.32 -37.11 -3.76
CA THR A 456 1.82 -36.79 -5.11
C THR A 456 2.71 -35.54 -5.12
N PRO A 457 3.99 -35.63 -5.53
CA PRO A 457 4.87 -34.47 -5.67
C PRO A 457 4.31 -33.41 -6.63
N GLY A 458 4.46 -32.14 -6.27
CA GLY A 458 3.98 -30.99 -7.05
C GLY A 458 2.48 -30.71 -6.92
N VAL A 459 1.75 -31.48 -6.11
CA VAL A 459 0.37 -31.18 -5.67
C VAL A 459 0.43 -30.69 -4.23
N GLU A 460 -0.35 -29.66 -3.91
CA GLU A 460 -0.50 -29.13 -2.55
C GLU A 460 -1.99 -29.12 -2.16
N ASN A 461 -2.27 -29.49 -0.90
CA ASN A 461 -3.62 -29.40 -0.34
C ASN A 461 -3.90 -27.98 0.19
N ALA A 462 -5.15 -27.58 0.12
CA ALA A 462 -5.67 -26.45 0.87
C ALA A 462 -7.03 -26.79 1.50
N SER A 463 -7.40 -26.09 2.55
CA SER A 463 -8.70 -26.26 3.19
C SER A 463 -9.37 -24.95 3.60
N CYS A 464 -10.69 -24.89 3.41
CA CYS A 464 -11.52 -23.81 3.92
C CYS A 464 -11.84 -24.08 5.41
N GLU A 465 -11.40 -23.18 6.28
CA GLU A 465 -11.58 -23.28 7.73
C GLU A 465 -13.06 -23.06 8.14
N PHE A 466 -13.60 -23.98 8.93
CA PHE A 466 -15.00 -23.98 9.37
C PHE A 466 -15.08 -23.99 10.90
N ASN A 467 -15.86 -23.09 11.47
CA ASN A 467 -16.03 -23.04 12.91
C ASN A 467 -17.13 -24.03 13.35
N VAL A 468 -16.75 -24.95 14.24
CA VAL A 468 -17.64 -25.97 14.82
C VAL A 468 -18.34 -25.44 16.09
N GLU A 469 -17.76 -24.42 16.73
CA GLU A 469 -18.52 -23.36 17.41
C GLU A 469 -19.13 -22.40 16.35
N THR A 470 -20.10 -21.56 16.70
CA THR A 470 -20.95 -20.77 15.75
C THR A 470 -21.73 -21.50 14.63
N LEU A 471 -21.22 -22.60 14.04
CA LEU A 471 -21.70 -23.26 12.79
C LEU A 471 -21.53 -22.39 11.53
N ALA A 472 -20.56 -21.46 11.54
CA ALA A 472 -20.27 -20.58 10.41
C ALA A 472 -18.94 -20.95 9.71
N PRO A 473 -18.88 -20.88 8.37
CA PRO A 473 -17.61 -20.85 7.65
C PRO A 473 -16.83 -19.59 8.04
N THR A 474 -15.50 -19.71 8.17
CA THR A 474 -14.63 -18.55 8.42
C THR A 474 -14.14 -17.90 7.12
N TYR A 475 -14.34 -18.59 5.98
CA TYR A 475 -13.84 -18.26 4.64
C TYR A 475 -12.31 -18.07 4.55
N ARG A 476 -11.56 -18.50 5.58
CA ARG A 476 -10.10 -18.54 5.58
C ARG A 476 -9.62 -19.81 4.89
N LEU A 477 -8.70 -19.65 3.93
CA LEU A 477 -7.98 -20.75 3.32
C LEU A 477 -6.70 -21.06 4.10
N VAL A 478 -6.43 -22.34 4.32
CA VAL A 478 -5.22 -22.85 4.96
C VAL A 478 -4.49 -23.74 3.95
N LEU A 479 -3.27 -23.36 3.57
CA LEU A 479 -2.41 -24.12 2.66
C LEU A 479 -1.64 -25.23 3.41
N GLY A 480 -1.39 -26.35 2.75
CA GLY A 480 -0.60 -27.49 3.25
C GLY A 480 -1.35 -28.50 4.12
N ILE A 481 -2.66 -28.32 4.38
CA ILE A 481 -3.43 -29.21 5.26
C ILE A 481 -4.82 -29.50 4.65
N PRO A 482 -5.20 -30.78 4.45
CA PRO A 482 -6.55 -31.14 4.02
C PRO A 482 -7.62 -30.86 5.10
N GLY A 483 -8.83 -30.52 4.66
CA GLY A 483 -9.94 -30.21 5.55
C GLY A 483 -10.55 -31.46 6.19
N LYS A 484 -10.74 -31.42 7.51
CA LYS A 484 -11.45 -32.47 8.27
C LYS A 484 -12.94 -32.52 7.96
N SER A 485 -13.53 -33.71 8.02
CA SER A 485 -14.92 -33.96 7.70
C SER A 485 -15.84 -33.70 8.90
N ASN A 486 -16.28 -32.45 9.07
CA ASN A 486 -17.05 -31.98 10.25
C ASN A 486 -18.50 -32.52 10.38
N ALA A 487 -18.94 -33.45 9.52
CA ALA A 487 -20.35 -33.85 9.38
C ALA A 487 -21.01 -34.26 10.71
N PHE A 488 -20.40 -35.16 11.50
CA PHE A 488 -20.97 -35.59 12.78
C PHE A 488 -21.03 -34.48 13.84
N ALA A 489 -20.03 -33.60 13.88
CA ALA A 489 -20.02 -32.49 14.84
C ALA A 489 -21.10 -31.45 14.52
N ILE A 490 -21.34 -31.20 13.22
CA ILE A 490 -22.45 -30.38 12.74
C ILE A 490 -23.79 -31.04 13.08
N SER A 491 -23.98 -32.31 12.73
CA SER A 491 -25.24 -33.05 13.00
C SER A 491 -25.58 -33.10 14.48
N ARG A 492 -24.61 -33.36 15.36
CA ARG A 492 -24.79 -33.32 16.84
C ARG A 492 -25.35 -31.97 17.28
N ARG A 493 -24.80 -30.89 16.75
CA ARG A 493 -25.16 -29.51 17.14
C ARG A 493 -26.46 -29.01 16.51
N LEU A 494 -26.86 -29.58 15.38
CA LEU A 494 -28.20 -29.45 14.80
C LEU A 494 -29.26 -30.30 15.52
N GLY A 495 -28.88 -31.06 16.57
CA GLY A 495 -29.78 -31.81 17.42
C GLY A 495 -30.02 -33.26 17.00
N LEU A 496 -29.19 -33.82 16.10
CA LEU A 496 -29.27 -35.25 15.78
C LEU A 496 -28.88 -36.08 17.02
N PRO A 497 -29.73 -37.02 17.49
CA PRO A 497 -29.45 -37.81 18.69
C PRO A 497 -28.14 -38.60 18.61
N GLU A 498 -27.36 -38.59 19.70
CA GLU A 498 -26.02 -39.19 19.76
C GLU A 498 -26.01 -40.67 19.32
N TYR A 499 -27.02 -41.45 19.72
CA TYR A 499 -27.13 -42.87 19.33
C TYR A 499 -27.23 -43.10 17.81
N ILE A 500 -27.66 -42.11 17.02
CA ILE A 500 -27.66 -42.17 15.56
C ILE A 500 -26.26 -41.89 15.03
N ILE A 501 -25.57 -40.91 15.63
CA ILE A 501 -24.19 -40.52 15.29
C ILE A 501 -23.23 -41.69 15.59
N GLU A 502 -23.34 -42.32 16.76
CA GLU A 502 -22.58 -43.53 17.12
C GLU A 502 -22.81 -44.68 16.13
N LYS A 503 -24.07 -44.93 15.74
CA LYS A 503 -24.42 -45.96 14.75
C LYS A 503 -23.92 -45.63 13.34
N ALA A 504 -23.79 -44.36 12.98
CA ALA A 504 -23.25 -43.93 11.71
C ALA A 504 -21.71 -43.98 11.70
N ALA A 505 -21.06 -43.54 12.77
CA ALA A 505 -19.61 -43.65 12.94
C ALA A 505 -19.14 -45.11 12.91
N ALA A 506 -19.89 -46.03 13.53
CA ALA A 506 -19.62 -47.47 13.49
C ALA A 506 -19.78 -48.13 12.11
N ARG A 507 -20.22 -47.39 11.07
CA ARG A 507 -20.30 -47.86 9.67
C ARG A 507 -19.18 -47.31 8.78
N LEU A 508 -18.36 -46.38 9.27
CA LEU A 508 -17.20 -45.90 8.52
C LEU A 508 -16.09 -46.96 8.54
N ASP A 509 -15.34 -47.03 7.44
CA ASP A 509 -14.20 -47.94 7.35
C ASP A 509 -13.10 -47.54 8.36
N ALA A 510 -12.45 -48.53 8.95
CA ALA A 510 -11.45 -48.35 9.99
C ALA A 510 -10.22 -47.57 9.50
N GLU A 511 -9.90 -47.64 8.20
CA GLU A 511 -8.82 -46.83 7.60
C GLU A 511 -9.23 -45.36 7.47
N ASN A 512 -10.44 -45.07 7.00
CA ASN A 512 -10.99 -43.71 6.90
C ASN A 512 -11.11 -43.02 8.27
N VAL A 513 -11.53 -43.75 9.31
CA VAL A 513 -11.58 -43.21 10.69
C VAL A 513 -10.18 -42.85 11.18
N ARG A 514 -9.19 -43.73 10.98
CA ARG A 514 -7.78 -43.45 11.36
C ARG A 514 -7.19 -42.27 10.60
N PHE A 515 -7.56 -42.08 9.34
CA PHE A 515 -7.11 -40.95 8.53
C PHE A 515 -7.66 -39.61 9.04
N GLU A 516 -8.97 -39.52 9.30
CA GLU A 516 -9.59 -38.32 9.88
C GLU A 516 -9.10 -38.02 11.32
N ASP A 517 -8.75 -39.05 12.11
CA ASP A 517 -8.07 -38.87 13.41
C ASP A 517 -6.69 -38.21 13.27
N VAL A 518 -5.90 -38.59 12.25
CA VAL A 518 -4.59 -37.98 11.97
C VAL A 518 -4.76 -36.53 11.51
N LEU A 519 -5.69 -36.26 10.59
CA LEU A 519 -6.02 -34.88 10.18
C LEU A 519 -6.45 -34.01 11.36
N THR A 520 -7.24 -34.57 12.29
CA THR A 520 -7.69 -33.85 13.49
C THR A 520 -6.54 -33.47 14.42
N ARG A 521 -5.53 -34.35 14.59
CA ARG A 521 -4.32 -34.05 15.38
C ARG A 521 -3.43 -32.99 14.71
N LEU A 522 -3.27 -33.06 13.38
CA LEU A 522 -2.50 -32.07 12.62
C LEU A 522 -3.14 -30.67 12.69
N ASP A 523 -4.47 -30.57 12.57
CA ASP A 523 -5.21 -29.32 12.73
C ASP A 523 -5.06 -28.74 14.16
N GLN A 524 -5.16 -29.58 15.20
CA GLN A 524 -4.93 -29.16 16.59
C GLN A 524 -3.52 -28.59 16.81
N GLN A 525 -2.48 -29.31 16.36
CA GLN A 525 -1.09 -28.84 16.47
C GLN A 525 -0.85 -27.56 15.66
N ARG A 526 -1.45 -27.41 14.47
CA ARG A 526 -1.39 -26.17 13.68
C ARG A 526 -1.99 -24.99 14.45
N GLN A 527 -3.20 -25.16 15.01
CA GLN A 527 -3.89 -24.08 15.74
C GLN A 527 -3.13 -23.65 17.00
N GLU A 528 -2.47 -24.59 17.68
CA GLU A 528 -1.58 -24.30 18.81
C GLU A 528 -0.36 -23.48 18.34
N MET A 529 0.37 -23.94 17.31
CA MET A 529 1.50 -23.22 16.73
C MET A 529 1.14 -21.83 16.18
N GLU A 530 -0.05 -21.65 15.59
CA GLU A 530 -0.52 -20.34 15.12
C GLU A 530 -0.82 -19.38 16.28
N ARG A 531 -1.38 -19.87 17.40
CA ARG A 531 -1.60 -19.07 18.61
C ARG A 531 -0.27 -18.64 19.22
N GLU A 532 0.67 -19.56 19.39
CA GLU A 532 2.02 -19.24 19.88
C GLU A 532 2.72 -18.23 18.96
N ARG A 533 2.66 -18.41 17.64
CA ARG A 533 3.29 -17.51 16.66
C ARG A 533 2.66 -16.12 16.65
N THR A 534 1.34 -16.02 16.80
CA THR A 534 0.64 -14.72 16.88
C THR A 534 0.91 -14.01 18.19
N GLU A 535 0.96 -14.72 19.32
CA GLU A 535 1.38 -14.18 20.61
C GLU A 535 2.84 -13.70 20.61
N ALA A 536 3.76 -14.51 20.10
CA ALA A 536 5.16 -14.12 19.94
C ALA A 536 5.32 -12.86 19.06
N ARG A 537 4.49 -12.72 18.00
CA ARG A 537 4.48 -11.51 17.16
C ARG A 537 3.92 -10.29 17.89
N ARG A 538 2.88 -10.46 18.72
CA ARG A 538 2.32 -9.39 19.58
C ARG A 538 3.38 -8.91 20.58
N LEU A 539 3.99 -9.83 21.32
CA LEU A 539 5.04 -9.54 22.30
C LEU A 539 6.24 -8.84 21.65
N LYS A 540 6.66 -9.26 20.45
CA LYS A 540 7.73 -8.58 19.70
C LYS A 540 7.37 -7.13 19.37
N LEU A 541 6.15 -6.86 18.91
CA LEU A 541 5.70 -5.50 18.59
C LEU A 541 5.64 -4.61 19.85
N GLU A 542 5.15 -5.15 20.97
CA GLU A 542 5.13 -4.47 22.27
C GLU A 542 6.56 -4.14 22.75
N MET A 543 7.51 -5.07 22.59
CA MET A 543 8.93 -4.85 22.88
C MET A 543 9.54 -3.76 22.00
N GLU A 544 9.26 -3.75 20.69
CA GLU A 544 9.75 -2.72 19.76
C GLU A 544 9.20 -1.33 20.10
N GLN A 545 7.90 -1.21 20.39
CA GLN A 545 7.28 0.04 20.84
C GLN A 545 7.83 0.53 22.19
N SER A 546 8.02 -0.39 23.14
CA SER A 546 8.64 -0.09 24.44
C SER A 546 10.08 0.41 24.27
N ALA A 547 10.87 -0.24 23.41
CA ALA A 547 12.23 0.17 23.09
C ALA A 547 12.32 1.50 22.31
N SER A 548 11.28 1.88 21.56
CA SER A 548 11.18 3.21 20.95
C SER A 548 10.91 4.28 22.00
N LYS A 549 9.88 4.10 22.83
CA LYS A 549 9.55 5.03 23.93
C LYS A 549 10.69 5.20 24.93
N ALA A 550 11.42 4.12 25.23
CA ALA A 550 12.59 4.15 26.10
C ALA A 550 13.77 4.92 25.48
N ARG A 551 13.91 4.96 24.14
CA ARG A 551 14.91 5.79 23.45
C ARG A 551 14.52 7.26 23.50
N GLU A 552 13.30 7.61 23.10
CA GLU A 552 12.79 8.99 23.18
C GLU A 552 12.88 9.57 24.60
N TYR A 553 12.61 8.76 25.63
CA TYR A 553 12.73 9.20 27.02
C TYR A 553 14.18 9.45 27.43
N ARG A 554 15.13 8.61 26.99
CA ARG A 554 16.57 8.84 27.24
C ARG A 554 17.08 10.09 26.55
N GLU A 555 16.74 10.30 25.29
CA GLU A 555 17.13 11.49 24.52
C GLU A 555 16.62 12.79 25.16
N LYS A 556 15.36 12.79 25.64
CA LYS A 556 14.82 13.92 26.43
C LYS A 556 15.60 14.16 27.72
N LEU A 557 15.93 13.08 28.45
CA LEU A 557 16.62 13.16 29.74
C LEU A 557 18.09 13.60 29.59
N GLU A 558 18.74 13.23 28.48
CA GLU A 558 20.07 13.72 28.10
C GLU A 558 20.02 15.20 27.66
N ALA A 559 19.01 15.61 26.89
CA ALA A 559 18.82 17.00 26.51
C ALA A 559 18.50 17.92 27.72
N GLU A 560 17.72 17.45 28.69
CA GLU A 560 17.48 18.16 29.95
C GLU A 560 18.75 18.27 30.80
N ARG A 561 19.52 17.18 30.93
CA ARG A 561 20.83 17.21 31.62
C ARG A 561 21.79 18.19 30.96
N ALA A 562 21.88 18.21 29.63
CA ALA A 562 22.73 19.13 28.89
C ALA A 562 22.35 20.60 29.20
N LYS A 563 21.06 20.94 29.18
CA LYS A 563 20.58 22.29 29.53
C LYS A 563 20.88 22.68 30.98
N VAL A 564 20.76 21.76 31.93
CA VAL A 564 21.09 22.02 33.34
C VAL A 564 22.58 22.29 33.50
N VAL A 565 23.45 21.50 32.85
CA VAL A 565 24.91 21.70 32.87
C VAL A 565 25.29 23.02 32.20
N GLU A 566 24.71 23.35 31.05
CA GLU A 566 24.95 24.61 30.34
C GLU A 566 24.54 25.82 31.18
N LYS A 567 23.37 25.78 31.82
CA LYS A 567 22.90 26.86 32.72
C LYS A 567 23.83 27.04 33.92
N ALA A 568 24.24 25.93 34.56
CA ALA A 568 25.18 25.98 35.69
C ALA A 568 26.55 26.55 35.27
N GLN A 569 27.06 26.21 34.08
CA GLN A 569 28.29 26.79 33.54
C GLN A 569 28.16 28.29 33.21
N ALA A 570 27.00 28.72 32.69
CA ALA A 570 26.73 30.13 32.42
C ALA A 570 26.65 30.96 33.72
N GLU A 571 25.95 30.45 34.74
CA GLU A 571 25.86 31.08 36.07
C GLU A 571 27.25 31.17 36.74
N ALA A 572 28.05 30.10 36.70
CA ALA A 572 29.42 30.12 37.24
C ALA A 572 30.33 31.14 36.51
N ARG A 573 30.22 31.27 35.17
CA ARG A 573 30.97 32.28 34.40
C ARG A 573 30.55 33.70 34.74
N ALA A 574 29.25 33.95 34.94
CA ALA A 574 28.75 35.26 35.33
C ALA A 574 29.32 35.70 36.70
N ILE A 575 29.30 34.80 37.69
CA ILE A 575 29.86 35.04 39.03
C ILE A 575 31.37 35.34 38.97
N ILE A 576 32.14 34.60 38.16
CA ILE A 576 33.58 34.87 37.97
C ILE A 576 33.80 36.25 37.35
N GLN A 577 33.00 36.64 36.36
CA GLN A 577 33.13 37.94 35.70
C GLN A 577 32.79 39.09 36.66
N GLU A 578 31.71 38.97 37.44
CA GLU A 578 31.33 39.94 38.46
C GLU A 578 32.40 40.09 39.55
N ALA A 579 33.03 38.99 39.99
CA ALA A 579 34.14 39.01 40.93
C ALA A 579 35.40 39.70 40.36
N ARG A 580 35.68 39.52 39.06
CA ARG A 580 36.78 40.22 38.35
C ARG A 580 36.52 41.71 38.23
N ASP A 581 35.32 42.09 37.81
CA ASP A 581 34.95 43.49 37.61
C ASP A 581 34.97 44.26 38.96
N ALA A 582 34.47 43.65 40.04
CA ALA A 582 34.58 44.20 41.40
C ALA A 582 36.03 44.32 41.89
N SER A 583 36.87 43.34 41.56
CA SER A 583 38.32 43.36 41.82
C SER A 583 39.03 44.52 41.12
N ASP A 584 38.83 44.67 39.81
CA ASP A 584 39.49 45.70 39.03
C ASP A 584 39.00 47.10 39.44
N LEU A 585 37.74 47.23 39.87
CA LEU A 585 37.22 48.43 40.52
C LEU A 585 37.99 48.73 41.82
N ALA A 586 38.11 47.78 42.75
CA ALA A 586 38.84 47.96 44.01
C ALA A 586 40.34 48.26 43.79
N ILE A 587 40.97 47.63 42.79
CA ILE A 587 42.36 47.93 42.38
C ILE A 587 42.47 49.35 41.80
N SER A 588 41.43 49.84 41.12
CA SER A 588 41.38 51.22 40.60
C SER A 588 41.19 52.26 41.71
N GLU A 589 40.34 51.99 42.70
CA GLU A 589 40.16 52.86 43.88
C GLU A 589 41.44 52.92 44.73
N LEU A 590 42.12 51.79 44.95
CA LEU A 590 43.43 51.75 45.60
C LEU A 590 44.48 52.56 44.82
N LYS A 591 44.43 52.57 43.48
CA LYS A 591 45.28 53.42 42.62
C LYS A 591 44.95 54.92 42.72
N GLU A 592 43.69 55.29 42.96
CA GLU A 592 43.33 56.70 43.21
C GLU A 592 43.76 57.14 44.62
N LEU A 593 43.64 56.26 45.61
CA LEU A 593 44.17 56.48 46.96
C LEU A 593 45.70 56.61 46.97
N GLN A 594 46.42 55.80 46.16
CA GLN A 594 47.87 55.93 45.94
C GLN A 594 48.29 57.34 45.46
N LYS A 595 47.44 58.06 44.72
CA LYS A 595 47.75 59.42 44.25
C LYS A 595 47.61 60.51 45.31
N ARG A 596 47.10 60.20 46.52
CA ARG A 596 46.74 61.22 47.53
C ARG A 596 47.62 61.25 48.79
N ARG A 597 48.51 60.29 49.05
CA ARG A 597 49.49 60.33 50.15
C ARG A 597 50.77 59.54 49.85
N ASP A 598 51.92 60.12 50.21
CA ASP A 598 53.20 59.42 50.28
C ASP A 598 53.15 58.31 51.35
N LEU A 599 53.20 57.05 50.91
CA LEU A 599 53.26 55.86 51.77
C LEU A 599 54.15 54.78 51.14
N ASP A 600 54.63 53.88 51.99
CA ASP A 600 55.81 53.04 51.77
C ASP A 600 55.68 52.04 50.60
N TRP A 601 56.71 51.99 49.75
CA TRP A 601 56.67 51.26 48.47
C TRP A 601 56.61 49.73 48.62
N GLN A 602 57.08 49.19 49.75
CA GLN A 602 57.03 47.75 50.01
C GLN A 602 55.61 47.29 50.42
N GLN A 603 54.98 47.94 51.41
CA GLN A 603 53.66 47.53 51.92
C GLN A 603 52.54 47.56 50.85
N VAL A 604 52.59 48.52 49.92
CA VAL A 604 51.59 48.61 48.85
C VAL A 604 51.81 47.55 47.77
N ASN A 605 53.05 47.12 47.53
CA ASN A 605 53.33 46.06 46.58
C ASN A 605 52.96 44.68 47.17
N ASP A 606 53.21 44.48 48.47
CA ASP A 606 52.82 43.27 49.20
C ASP A 606 51.29 43.13 49.27
N SER A 607 50.56 44.16 49.70
CA SER A 607 49.08 44.13 49.76
C SER A 607 48.42 44.01 48.37
N ARG A 608 49.06 44.52 47.31
CA ARG A 608 48.60 44.33 45.92
C ARG A 608 48.91 42.94 45.38
N ALA A 609 50.01 42.34 45.81
CA ALA A 609 50.30 40.93 45.55
C ALA A 609 49.33 40.03 46.32
N GLU A 610 49.01 40.37 47.56
CA GLU A 610 48.06 39.66 48.44
C GLU A 610 46.62 39.73 47.93
N ALA A 611 46.14 40.91 47.50
CA ALA A 611 44.84 41.04 46.83
C ALA A 611 44.79 40.19 45.54
N ARG A 612 45.82 40.25 44.68
CA ARG A 612 45.92 39.36 43.51
C ARG A 612 46.02 37.88 43.87
N ARG A 613 46.53 37.54 45.07
CA ARG A 613 46.60 36.17 45.57
C ARG A 613 45.23 35.68 46.00
N LEU A 614 44.51 36.47 46.79
CA LEU A 614 43.11 36.23 47.20
C LEU A 614 42.19 36.09 45.98
N LEU A 615 42.42 36.86 44.91
CA LEU A 615 41.70 36.73 43.65
C LEU A 615 42.08 35.49 42.84
N ASN A 616 43.35 35.10 42.77
CA ASN A 616 43.75 33.82 42.19
C ASN A 616 43.24 32.63 43.02
N GLU A 617 43.08 32.78 44.33
CA GLU A 617 42.50 31.77 45.22
C GLU A 617 40.98 31.68 45.05
N ALA A 618 40.27 32.81 44.87
CA ALA A 618 38.86 32.84 44.48
C ALA A 618 38.62 32.25 43.09
N GLU A 619 39.47 32.57 42.10
CA GLU A 619 39.43 31.96 40.76
C GLU A 619 39.69 30.44 40.81
N ARG A 620 40.60 29.96 41.68
CA ARG A 620 40.81 28.53 41.94
C ARG A 620 39.68 27.88 42.74
N GLY A 621 38.89 28.65 43.49
CA GLY A 621 37.71 28.17 44.20
C GLY A 621 36.50 27.94 43.30
N ILE A 622 36.35 28.72 42.21
CA ILE A 622 35.18 28.67 41.31
C ILE A 622 35.51 28.04 39.94
N GLY A 623 36.75 28.16 39.47
CA GLY A 623 37.35 27.19 38.55
C GLY A 623 37.61 25.90 39.31
N GLY A 624 36.52 25.22 39.68
CA GLY A 624 36.49 24.31 40.82
C GLY A 624 37.60 23.27 40.79
N PRO A 625 38.18 22.90 41.95
CA PRO A 625 39.10 21.79 42.03
C PRO A 625 38.44 20.58 41.34
N ALA A 626 39.20 19.88 40.49
CA ALA A 626 38.73 18.67 39.83
C ALA A 626 38.23 17.74 40.94
N GLN A 627 36.89 17.62 41.01
CA GLN A 627 36.12 17.40 42.24
C GLN A 627 36.93 16.70 43.32
N GLU A 628 37.36 17.44 44.36
CA GLU A 628 37.77 16.81 45.62
C GLU A 628 36.52 16.15 46.20
N VAL A 629 36.23 14.95 45.67
CA VAL A 629 35.36 13.97 46.27
C VAL A 629 35.88 13.84 47.69
N GLU A 630 35.05 14.19 48.69
CA GLU A 630 35.35 13.94 50.10
C GLU A 630 35.87 12.51 50.19
N THR A 631 37.19 12.37 50.38
CA THR A 631 37.78 11.04 50.31
C THR A 631 37.25 10.29 51.53
N PRO A 632 36.45 9.22 51.33
CA PRO A 632 35.90 8.51 52.46
C PRO A 632 37.05 8.04 53.34
N PRO A 633 36.92 8.12 54.68
CA PRO A 633 38.00 7.81 55.59
C PRO A 633 38.56 6.41 55.27
N PRO A 634 39.89 6.21 55.36
CA PRO A 634 40.53 4.99 54.89
C PRO A 634 39.89 3.78 55.56
N THR A 635 39.38 2.86 54.74
CA THR A 635 38.66 1.65 55.19
C THR A 635 39.50 0.75 56.09
N ARG A 636 40.84 0.85 56.00
CA ARG A 636 41.81 0.30 56.95
C ARG A 636 43.21 0.95 56.81
N PRO A 637 44.06 0.91 57.85
CA PRO A 637 45.48 1.20 57.71
C PRO A 637 46.21 0.18 56.81
N ALA A 638 47.18 0.66 56.01
CA ALA A 638 47.95 -0.17 55.06
C ALA A 638 48.92 -1.14 55.77
N VAL A 639 49.05 -2.36 55.23
CA VAL A 639 49.91 -3.43 55.79
C VAL A 639 50.97 -3.87 54.77
N ALA A 640 52.08 -4.45 55.24
CA ALA A 640 53.12 -5.00 54.37
C ALA A 640 52.54 -6.03 53.37
N GLY A 641 52.87 -5.86 52.09
CA GLY A 641 52.33 -6.63 50.97
C GLY A 641 51.20 -5.93 50.18
N ASP A 642 50.54 -4.91 50.75
CA ASP A 642 49.50 -4.16 50.03
C ASP A 642 50.10 -3.32 48.88
N THR A 643 49.31 -3.15 47.81
CA THR A 643 49.60 -2.14 46.77
C THR A 643 48.88 -0.85 47.13
N VAL A 644 49.67 0.18 47.39
CA VAL A 644 49.20 1.51 47.78
C VAL A 644 49.49 2.52 46.67
N GLU A 645 48.72 3.59 46.63
CA GLU A 645 48.94 4.73 45.75
C GLU A 645 49.35 5.92 46.61
N LEU A 646 50.51 6.50 46.31
CA LEU A 646 51.04 7.69 46.99
C LEU A 646 50.21 8.90 46.55
N VAL A 647 49.45 9.48 47.48
CA VAL A 647 48.45 10.51 47.16
C VAL A 647 49.11 11.78 46.58
N SER A 648 50.32 12.11 47.02
CA SER A 648 51.10 13.25 46.54
C SER A 648 51.69 13.09 45.12
N MET A 649 51.72 11.89 44.56
CA MET A 649 52.38 11.59 43.27
C MET A 649 51.59 10.70 42.31
N GLY A 650 50.37 10.27 42.66
CA GLY A 650 49.51 9.43 41.80
C GLY A 650 50.16 8.12 41.33
N THR A 651 51.18 7.64 42.07
CA THR A 651 52.04 6.53 41.65
C THR A 651 51.83 5.32 42.55
N LYS A 652 51.63 4.16 41.94
CA LYS A 652 51.44 2.88 42.64
C LYS A 652 52.77 2.33 43.15
N ALA A 653 52.79 1.94 44.41
CA ALA A 653 53.93 1.37 45.10
C ALA A 653 53.48 0.18 45.97
N THR A 654 54.36 -0.79 46.20
CA THR A 654 54.07 -1.92 47.09
C THR A 654 54.66 -1.62 48.48
N VAL A 655 53.88 -1.84 49.54
CA VAL A 655 54.37 -1.73 50.93
C VAL A 655 55.31 -2.91 51.21
N LEU A 656 56.58 -2.63 51.47
CA LEU A 656 57.57 -3.65 51.85
C LEU A 656 57.52 -3.97 53.35
N SER A 657 57.41 -2.94 54.20
CA SER A 657 57.33 -3.10 55.66
C SER A 657 56.71 -1.89 56.33
N VAL A 658 56.08 -2.12 57.48
CA VAL A 658 55.59 -1.09 58.41
C VAL A 658 56.55 -1.00 59.59
N ASN A 659 57.08 0.18 59.87
CA ASN A 659 57.97 0.42 61.00
C ASN A 659 57.17 0.66 62.29
N LYS A 660 57.81 0.47 63.46
CA LYS A 660 57.17 0.62 64.77
C LYS A 660 56.72 2.06 65.10
N ASP A 661 57.16 3.04 64.33
CA ASP A 661 56.82 4.46 64.44
C ASP A 661 55.64 4.88 63.54
N GLY A 662 55.04 3.94 62.79
CA GLY A 662 53.96 4.22 61.84
C GLY A 662 54.42 4.66 60.45
N SER A 663 55.72 4.70 60.17
CA SER A 663 56.25 4.94 58.82
C SER A 663 56.22 3.66 57.95
N LEU A 664 55.96 3.83 56.66
CA LEU A 664 55.87 2.75 55.67
C LEU A 664 57.04 2.83 54.70
N GLN A 665 57.74 1.71 54.48
CA GLN A 665 58.66 1.59 53.36
C GLN A 665 57.94 1.06 52.12
N LEU A 666 58.04 1.83 51.03
CA LEU A 666 57.34 1.62 49.78
C LEU A 666 58.33 1.40 48.63
N GLN A 667 57.99 0.53 47.69
CA GLN A 667 58.75 0.35 46.46
C GLN A 667 57.92 0.78 45.24
N ALA A 668 58.38 1.84 44.57
CA ALA A 668 57.83 2.35 43.33
C ALA A 668 58.81 2.02 42.19
N GLY A 669 58.57 0.89 41.51
CA GLY A 669 59.49 0.36 40.50
C GLY A 669 60.86 0.01 41.09
N ILE A 670 61.90 0.73 40.67
CA ILE A 670 63.29 0.54 41.13
C ILE A 670 63.69 1.42 42.32
N LEU A 671 62.83 2.35 42.76
CA LEU A 671 63.13 3.26 43.86
C LEU A 671 62.41 2.81 45.16
N LYS A 672 63.11 2.95 46.28
CA LYS A 672 62.55 2.77 47.63
C LYS A 672 62.34 4.13 48.28
N ILE A 673 61.13 4.36 48.79
CA ILE A 673 60.67 5.63 49.35
C ILE A 673 60.04 5.33 50.73
N SER A 674 60.09 6.28 51.66
CA SER A 674 59.38 6.18 52.94
C SER A 674 58.26 7.23 52.98
N ALA A 675 57.08 6.84 53.47
CA ALA A 675 55.91 7.72 53.61
C ALA A 675 55.16 7.38 54.91
N LYS A 676 54.32 8.29 55.40
CA LYS A 676 53.43 8.04 56.55
C LYS A 676 52.14 7.34 56.13
N GLN A 677 51.49 6.67 57.08
CA GLN A 677 50.26 5.92 56.83
C GLN A 677 49.11 6.78 56.31
N ASP A 678 49.12 8.08 56.60
CA ASP A 678 48.12 9.07 56.16
C ASP A 678 48.36 9.59 54.73
N GLU A 679 49.54 9.34 54.15
CA GLU A 679 49.99 9.85 52.85
C GLU A 679 49.81 8.83 51.70
N VAL A 680 49.34 7.63 52.02
CA VAL A 680 49.13 6.52 51.08
C VAL A 680 47.72 5.96 51.17
N ARG A 681 47.10 5.81 50.00
CA ARG A 681 45.81 5.15 49.85
C ARG A 681 46.02 3.67 49.52
N VAL A 682 45.48 2.76 50.33
CA VAL A 682 45.33 1.36 49.88
C VAL A 682 44.41 1.36 48.67
N VAL A 683 44.91 0.93 47.51
CA VAL A 683 44.05 0.71 46.35
C VAL A 683 43.30 -0.58 46.65
N GLU A 684 42.04 -0.48 47.08
CA GLU A 684 41.17 -1.64 47.26
C GLU A 684 40.85 -2.30 45.91
N GLY A 685 41.83 -3.09 45.43
CA GLY A 685 41.76 -3.92 44.25
C GLY A 685 40.86 -5.13 44.47
N GLU A 686 39.55 -4.88 44.45
CA GLU A 686 38.46 -5.85 44.32
C GLU A 686 38.39 -6.88 45.46
N SER A 687 37.41 -6.69 46.35
CA SER A 687 36.98 -7.70 47.31
C SER A 687 36.62 -9.01 46.59
N GLN A 688 36.86 -10.15 47.24
CA GLN A 688 36.67 -11.46 46.61
C GLN A 688 35.21 -11.70 46.17
N SER A 689 34.23 -11.11 46.88
CA SER A 689 32.81 -11.13 46.49
C SER A 689 32.50 -10.29 45.24
N GLN A 690 33.22 -9.20 44.98
CA GLN A 690 33.12 -8.46 43.71
C GLN A 690 33.90 -9.13 42.57
N LYS A 691 34.98 -9.87 42.87
CA LYS A 691 35.61 -10.79 41.90
C LYS A 691 34.70 -11.96 41.52
N GLU A 692 33.86 -12.44 42.43
CA GLU A 692 32.82 -13.42 42.10
C GLU A 692 31.66 -12.79 41.32
N ALA A 693 31.15 -11.63 41.73
CA ALA A 693 30.12 -10.92 40.97
C ALA A 693 30.60 -10.55 39.54
N ARG A 694 31.82 -10.05 39.39
CA ARG A 694 32.45 -9.84 38.06
C ARG A 694 32.76 -11.13 37.34
N ARG A 695 33.09 -12.25 38.00
CA ARG A 695 33.20 -13.56 37.33
C ARG A 695 31.85 -14.09 36.85
N ILE A 696 30.76 -13.79 37.55
CA ILE A 696 29.40 -14.15 37.16
C ILE A 696 28.91 -13.24 36.02
N VAL A 697 29.15 -11.94 36.08
CA VAL A 697 28.78 -10.98 35.02
C VAL A 697 29.70 -11.11 33.80
N ALA A 698 31.01 -11.33 33.95
CA ALA A 698 31.90 -11.62 32.82
C ALA A 698 31.69 -13.04 32.27
N ARG A 699 31.27 -14.02 33.09
CA ARG A 699 30.67 -15.26 32.55
C ARG A 699 29.38 -14.94 31.82
N ALA A 700 28.51 -14.05 32.29
CA ALA A 700 27.28 -13.71 31.59
C ALA A 700 27.55 -12.98 30.27
N GLU A 701 28.52 -12.06 30.19
CA GLU A 701 28.88 -11.35 28.94
C GLU A 701 29.68 -12.22 27.98
N HIS A 702 30.61 -13.06 28.47
CA HIS A 702 31.27 -14.05 27.63
C HIS A 702 30.28 -15.12 27.17
N THR A 703 29.38 -15.57 28.05
CA THR A 703 28.26 -16.45 27.65
C THR A 703 27.39 -15.73 26.63
N LEU A 704 26.98 -14.48 26.80
CA LEU A 704 26.15 -13.74 25.84
C LEU A 704 26.81 -13.51 24.48
N ARG A 705 28.16 -13.47 24.40
CA ARG A 705 28.90 -13.49 23.13
C ARG A 705 29.20 -14.89 22.59
N THR A 706 28.94 -15.95 23.35
CA THR A 706 29.05 -17.37 22.94
C THR A 706 27.68 -18.11 22.97
N ALA A 707 26.56 -17.41 23.25
CA ALA A 707 25.26 -17.98 23.67
C ALA A 707 24.44 -18.64 22.54
N ALA A 708 25.02 -18.76 21.35
CA ALA A 708 24.43 -19.49 20.22
C ALA A 708 25.26 -20.73 19.83
N VAL A 709 26.34 -21.04 20.57
CA VAL A 709 27.21 -22.19 20.29
C VAL A 709 27.03 -23.23 21.40
N PRO A 710 26.29 -24.34 21.16
CA PRO A 710 26.19 -25.40 22.15
C PRO A 710 27.57 -26.03 22.40
N SER A 711 27.90 -26.32 23.66
CA SER A 711 29.14 -27.01 24.03
C SER A 711 29.05 -28.54 23.94
N GLN A 712 27.87 -29.05 23.56
CA GLN A 712 27.61 -30.47 23.36
C GLN A 712 26.70 -30.69 22.14
N VAL A 713 26.89 -31.81 21.44
CA VAL A 713 26.01 -32.27 20.37
C VAL A 713 25.51 -33.68 20.69
N ASP A 714 24.22 -33.92 20.46
CA ASP A 714 23.59 -35.23 20.58
C ASP A 714 23.34 -35.81 19.20
N LEU A 715 23.97 -36.96 18.95
CA LEU A 715 23.94 -37.71 17.69
C LEU A 715 23.22 -39.06 17.87
N ARG A 716 22.55 -39.27 19.01
CA ARG A 716 21.78 -40.49 19.28
C ARG A 716 20.54 -40.55 18.37
N GLY A 717 20.36 -41.68 17.69
CA GLY A 717 19.24 -41.92 16.77
C GLY A 717 19.50 -41.52 15.32
N MET A 718 20.58 -40.79 15.02
CA MET A 718 20.99 -40.43 13.66
C MET A 718 21.69 -41.60 12.95
N MET A 719 21.61 -41.61 11.61
CA MET A 719 22.44 -42.50 10.79
C MET A 719 23.90 -42.01 10.74
N THR A 720 24.84 -42.89 10.40
CA THR A 720 26.29 -42.60 10.52
C THR A 720 26.73 -41.36 9.73
N ASP A 721 26.26 -41.20 8.49
CA ASP A 721 26.69 -40.09 7.62
C ASP A 721 26.04 -38.76 8.04
N GLU A 722 24.78 -38.81 8.47
CA GLU A 722 24.05 -37.70 9.06
C GLU A 722 24.73 -37.20 10.36
N ALA A 723 25.14 -38.14 11.22
CA ALA A 723 25.85 -37.86 12.45
C ALA A 723 27.24 -37.22 12.21
N ILE A 724 27.94 -37.61 11.14
CA ILE A 724 29.18 -36.93 10.73
C ILE A 724 28.85 -35.51 10.25
N ALA A 725 27.89 -35.33 9.34
CA ALA A 725 27.53 -34.02 8.80
C ALA A 725 26.98 -33.04 9.86
N ALA A 726 26.36 -33.55 10.93
CA ALA A 726 26.00 -32.77 12.12
C ALA A 726 27.22 -32.43 12.97
N LEU A 727 28.16 -33.37 13.14
CA LEU A 727 29.42 -33.15 13.86
C LEU A 727 30.33 -32.13 13.19
N GLU A 728 30.47 -32.12 11.87
CA GLU A 728 31.32 -31.14 11.16
C GLU A 728 30.84 -29.71 11.43
N ARG A 729 29.55 -29.45 11.18
CA ARG A 729 28.89 -28.15 11.44
C ARG A 729 29.01 -27.74 12.91
N PHE A 730 28.87 -28.69 13.83
CA PHE A 730 29.04 -28.44 15.26
C PHE A 730 30.49 -28.02 15.62
N LEU A 731 31.50 -28.69 15.07
CA LEU A 731 32.90 -28.36 15.33
C LEU A 731 33.31 -27.01 14.71
N ASP A 732 32.86 -26.68 13.50
CA ASP A 732 33.06 -25.35 12.91
C ASP A 732 32.47 -24.26 13.81
N THR A 733 31.24 -24.47 14.29
CA THR A 733 30.53 -23.52 15.17
C THR A 733 31.25 -23.40 16.54
N ALA A 734 31.76 -24.50 17.08
CA ALA A 734 32.56 -24.54 18.31
C ALA A 734 33.91 -23.80 18.18
N MET A 735 34.58 -23.93 17.04
CA MET A 735 35.81 -23.18 16.73
C MET A 735 35.55 -21.67 16.62
N MET A 736 34.46 -21.27 15.97
CA MET A 736 34.04 -19.85 15.92
C MET A 736 33.69 -19.30 17.31
N GLY A 737 33.06 -20.13 18.16
CA GLY A 737 32.80 -19.83 19.56
C GLY A 737 34.02 -19.86 20.49
N LYS A 738 35.22 -20.22 19.97
CA LYS A 738 36.47 -20.41 20.73
C LYS A 738 36.32 -21.34 21.94
N LEU A 739 35.55 -22.42 21.79
CA LEU A 739 35.42 -23.43 22.85
C LEU A 739 36.70 -24.29 22.91
N GLU A 740 37.36 -24.33 24.07
CA GLU A 740 38.55 -25.17 24.27
C GLU A 740 38.21 -26.68 24.28
N THR A 741 37.00 -27.03 24.74
CA THR A 741 36.51 -28.41 24.84
C THR A 741 35.04 -28.52 24.49
N VAL A 742 34.65 -29.63 23.84
CA VAL A 742 33.27 -29.95 23.46
C VAL A 742 32.95 -31.43 23.66
N THR A 743 31.67 -31.73 23.87
CA THR A 743 31.18 -33.06 24.25
C THR A 743 30.27 -33.65 23.16
N ILE A 744 30.64 -34.82 22.61
CA ILE A 744 29.87 -35.49 21.57
C ILE A 744 29.16 -36.70 22.17
N ILE A 745 27.84 -36.66 22.23
CA ILE A 745 26.99 -37.74 22.75
C ILE A 745 26.53 -38.59 21.57
N HIS A 746 27.04 -39.82 21.46
CA HIS A 746 26.68 -40.77 20.40
C HIS A 746 25.98 -42.04 20.94
N GLY A 747 25.90 -42.18 22.27
CA GLY A 747 25.30 -43.33 22.93
C GLY A 747 26.18 -44.59 22.93
N LYS A 748 25.73 -45.61 23.68
CA LYS A 748 26.39 -46.91 23.88
C LYS A 748 25.79 -48.06 23.04
N GLY A 749 25.11 -47.75 21.93
CA GLY A 749 24.38 -48.73 21.10
C GLY A 749 25.29 -49.67 20.30
N THR A 750 25.00 -49.88 19.00
CA THR A 750 25.81 -50.75 18.11
C THR A 750 27.26 -50.27 17.91
N GLY A 751 27.62 -49.08 18.41
CA GLY A 751 28.98 -48.52 18.34
C GLY A 751 29.35 -47.93 16.97
N ALA A 752 28.48 -48.02 15.96
CA ALA A 752 28.72 -47.48 14.61
C ALA A 752 29.02 -45.97 14.64
N VAL A 753 28.11 -45.16 15.18
CA VAL A 753 28.28 -43.70 15.31
C VAL A 753 29.50 -43.35 16.17
N ARG A 754 29.74 -44.04 17.29
CA ARG A 754 30.95 -43.87 18.13
C ARG A 754 32.24 -44.06 17.31
N ASN A 755 32.31 -45.13 16.53
CA ASN A 755 33.50 -45.47 15.75
C ASN A 755 33.71 -44.47 14.60
N ALA A 756 32.62 -44.02 13.96
CA ALA A 756 32.65 -42.97 12.93
C ALA A 756 33.13 -41.63 13.48
N VAL A 757 32.52 -41.15 14.57
CA VAL A 757 32.92 -39.93 15.30
C VAL A 757 34.40 -39.97 15.66
N ARG A 758 34.88 -41.05 16.31
CA ARG A 758 36.30 -41.19 16.69
C ARG A 758 37.25 -41.28 15.49
N THR A 759 36.78 -41.80 14.36
CA THR A 759 37.58 -41.85 13.11
C THR A 759 37.66 -40.47 12.47
N TYR A 760 36.58 -39.70 12.48
CA TYR A 760 36.55 -38.32 12.04
C TYR A 760 37.45 -37.43 12.90
N CYS A 761 37.33 -37.49 14.23
CA CYS A 761 38.16 -36.71 15.16
C CYS A 761 39.67 -36.98 15.03
N ARG A 762 40.10 -38.17 14.56
CA ARG A 762 41.52 -38.45 14.27
C ARG A 762 42.05 -37.75 13.02
N ARG A 763 41.17 -37.40 12.07
CA ARG A 763 41.52 -36.80 10.77
C ARG A 763 41.21 -35.30 10.69
N SER A 764 40.29 -34.82 11.52
CA SER A 764 39.87 -33.42 11.56
C SER A 764 41.02 -32.50 11.99
N ARG A 765 41.17 -31.37 11.28
CA ARG A 765 42.21 -30.37 11.59
C ARG A 765 41.92 -29.60 12.87
N TYR A 766 40.65 -29.46 13.26
CA TYR A 766 40.19 -28.72 14.44
C TYR A 766 40.50 -29.41 15.76
N VAL A 767 40.64 -30.74 15.75
CA VAL A 767 40.86 -31.54 16.95
C VAL A 767 42.34 -31.53 17.35
N LYS A 768 42.58 -31.20 18.62
CA LYS A 768 43.89 -31.27 19.30
C LYS A 768 44.07 -32.63 19.97
N SER A 769 43.05 -33.03 20.74
CA SER A 769 43.00 -34.27 21.53
C SER A 769 41.56 -34.78 21.58
N PHE A 770 41.33 -36.08 21.78
CA PHE A 770 40.02 -36.56 22.21
C PHE A 770 40.15 -37.78 23.13
N ARG A 771 39.15 -37.96 24.00
CA ARG A 771 39.07 -39.05 24.98
C ARG A 771 37.63 -39.56 25.13
N PRO A 772 37.41 -40.80 25.61
CA PRO A 772 36.11 -41.20 26.13
C PRO A 772 35.68 -40.32 27.31
N GLY A 773 34.38 -40.27 27.58
CA GLY A 773 33.85 -39.71 28.83
C GLY A 773 34.40 -40.47 30.06
N ARG A 774 34.56 -39.76 31.17
CA ARG A 774 34.88 -40.33 32.49
C ARG A 774 33.60 -40.75 33.22
N TYR A 775 33.76 -41.38 34.38
CA TYR A 775 32.65 -41.65 35.30
C TYR A 775 31.94 -40.34 35.66
N GLY A 776 30.62 -40.28 35.42
CA GLY A 776 29.80 -39.06 35.52
C GLY A 776 29.60 -38.29 34.20
N GLU A 777 30.43 -38.50 33.17
CA GLU A 777 30.33 -37.82 31.85
C GLU A 777 29.65 -38.69 30.77
N GLY A 778 28.99 -39.78 31.14
CA GLY A 778 28.39 -40.74 30.19
C GLY A 778 29.34 -41.85 29.67
N GLU A 779 30.58 -41.88 30.18
CA GLU A 779 31.59 -42.91 29.89
C GLU A 779 31.82 -43.12 28.37
N ASP A 780 31.87 -44.38 27.91
CA ASP A 780 32.07 -44.73 26.50
C ASP A 780 30.86 -44.45 25.59
N GLY A 781 29.76 -43.91 26.12
CA GLY A 781 28.64 -43.36 25.34
C GLY A 781 28.88 -41.94 24.84
N VAL A 782 30.00 -41.34 25.25
CA VAL A 782 30.38 -39.96 25.00
C VAL A 782 31.85 -39.89 24.59
N THR A 783 32.17 -38.97 23.68
CA THR A 783 33.55 -38.62 23.33
C THR A 783 33.76 -37.13 23.60
N VAL A 784 34.71 -36.81 24.48
CA VAL A 784 35.10 -35.43 24.82
C VAL A 784 36.29 -35.05 23.95
N VAL A 785 36.18 -33.90 23.28
CA VAL A 785 37.14 -33.41 22.28
C VAL A 785 37.72 -32.08 22.76
N GLU A 786 39.04 -31.96 22.70
CA GLU A 786 39.79 -30.73 22.93
C GLU A 786 40.13 -30.13 21.56
N LEU A 787 39.81 -28.85 21.37
CA LEU A 787 40.03 -28.13 20.11
C LEU A 787 41.39 -27.40 20.12
N LYS A 788 41.85 -26.96 18.93
CA LYS A 788 43.18 -26.35 18.74
C LYS A 788 43.22 -24.85 18.96
#